data_AF-A0A2E6H1G3-F1
#
_entry.id   AF-A0A2E6H1G3-F1
#
_cell.length_a   1.000
_cell.length_b   1.000
_cell.length_c   1.000
_cell.angle_alpha   90.00
_cell.angle_beta   90.00
_cell.angle_gamma   90.00
#
_symmetry.space_group_name_H-M   'P 1'
#
loop_
_entity.id
_entity.type
_entity.pdbx_description
1 polymer ?
#
loop_
_entity_poly.entity_id
_entity_poly.type
_entity_poly.pdbx_seq_one_letter_code
_entity_poly.pdbx_strand_id
1 'polypeptide(L)'
;MAIFELTKDHFENLSLTTHPRREFVSASVESSQPSGMTGTVHVFAQRSPIEKEAQKLRAFSDAASIFEDENLESIRSELVISASDLGVTDIFGSINNYMGSLDPNTGIPTTPVSINSSGPSERKKKVVEVLRFEPSVRFTSDTSRKNVTRQILFPYYRSMYPSLHWATTNYHSLNFFTASNVPSDSVLIYPAAAITTEVPKVIPYSPPEGFTFDFYINPRYYIRDEEPNTAAVATITIFDDGGGQAVAADLDTDVPAEDGFTITDSNGTSIVYYFDKDVHWSATGNVTASGVLIGIGTLGAFPPCTDVAEQVEIAINSVNGHGNMGTNTITVNRIGNVIHLTQNILGPAGNVTIDPGDTNLGLPSEAILYSGFDFGGPIYPEFKAGTIFHMSSSYTVSLVSGSSTSNYDEELDGFRIMLQLSSSAEVPPSTIPLYDGSGNIIENNEHLITAGYGGVEPYDPMTGEGTPTDLIFASSDNSLKRDHWHHVAIRWGTDAVNNGTGSFVIDGKVDSEFVIQSGSVIPQEFDNHITHLDEELGDPSAVFIGNFYEGRNNLDVTAMPNQHYIGGFFDSATSVSEGLIYGDNVGSGLDALEHGTYAFNHPLNAEVHDLKVWDHYRSLEQVVTSSMYGISSINQGDGLLFYVPPFFVKETRERDVLLTPFQNMTTTTDDPFNVAMSFGVGGHLLNLENFCREFVRKDYPRLLNLTASRIDVQVQTPLEANEYLFATSSIRKRNLTVLPCDNGLFFPGFRLLSSGSITTHPVSGSETEKYTNDFGSLDYSKISLTNLIPEETLYPGLIQVDSLGEGTPEEASGTMAAIMGASPENPGIAPGSVLTIFQRTRDGSSNEVVFFDASNLFYGNAIQPNTYEIYDSDVTGSDGKVRIRMRDNGIGGLYRADAKTPHAKWADAGSIIYEEGISVIKSPVIPYYGKEQFEVKMAGDQNIHIMEIHVPCDAGTINSSSNPQFEKLYASNFASENESEFVYITGLNFHDENLNVVARTNLARPIIKRNSDGYVFRVKVDF
;
A
#
# COMPACT_ATOMS: atom_id res chain seq x y z
N MET A 1 50.55 28.64 -33.89
CA MET A 1 50.58 27.68 -32.77
C MET A 1 51.83 28.02 -31.97
N ALA A 2 51.69 28.30 -30.68
CA ALA A 2 52.83 28.56 -29.78
C ALA A 2 52.97 27.37 -28.82
N ILE A 3 54.19 26.95 -28.56
CA ILE A 3 54.50 25.81 -27.69
C ILE A 3 55.10 26.37 -26.41
N PHE A 4 54.61 25.90 -25.27
CA PHE A 4 55.08 26.26 -23.94
C PHE A 4 55.43 24.98 -23.17
N GLU A 5 56.59 24.96 -22.53
CA GLU A 5 57.04 23.82 -21.73
C GLU A 5 56.50 23.93 -20.31
N LEU A 6 55.77 22.90 -19.86
CA LEU A 6 55.21 22.83 -18.52
C LEU A 6 56.23 22.21 -17.55
N THR A 7 56.79 23.02 -16.66
CA THR A 7 57.57 22.54 -15.50
C THR A 7 56.68 22.02 -14.37
N LYS A 8 57.25 21.29 -13.41
CA LYS A 8 56.51 20.70 -12.27
C LYS A 8 55.72 21.71 -11.44
N ASP A 9 56.17 22.96 -11.36
CA ASP A 9 55.51 24.01 -10.58
C ASP A 9 54.16 24.45 -11.17
N HIS A 10 53.87 24.04 -12.41
CA HIS A 10 52.59 24.29 -13.09
C HIS A 10 51.52 23.25 -12.78
N PHE A 11 51.86 22.17 -12.07
CA PHE A 11 50.91 21.11 -11.74
C PHE A 11 50.56 21.19 -10.25
N GLU A 12 49.29 21.37 -9.96
CA GLU A 12 48.76 21.34 -8.61
C GLU A 12 47.78 20.16 -8.48
N ASN A 13 48.00 19.29 -7.50
CA ASN A 13 47.09 18.20 -7.21
C ASN A 13 46.19 18.62 -6.04
N LEU A 14 44.88 18.58 -6.26
CA LEU A 14 43.87 18.89 -5.25
C LEU A 14 42.89 17.73 -5.11
N SER A 15 42.42 17.51 -3.89
CA SER A 15 41.38 16.53 -3.60
C SER A 15 40.08 17.28 -3.29
N LEU A 16 39.02 16.97 -4.02
CA LEU A 16 37.68 17.50 -3.82
C LEU A 16 36.79 16.38 -3.26
N THR A 17 36.22 16.59 -2.08
CA THR A 17 35.16 15.71 -1.58
C THR A 17 33.84 16.13 -2.21
N THR A 18 33.16 15.19 -2.85
CA THR A 18 31.88 15.37 -3.54
C THR A 18 30.82 14.46 -2.96
N HIS A 19 29.56 14.89 -3.04
CA HIS A 19 28.41 14.13 -2.55
C HIS A 19 27.49 13.71 -3.70
N PRO A 20 27.89 12.72 -4.53
CA PRO A 20 27.06 12.28 -5.65
C PRO A 20 25.74 11.72 -5.12
N ARG A 21 24.62 12.19 -5.68
CA ARG A 21 23.30 11.64 -5.40
C ARG A 21 22.97 10.57 -6.43
N ARG A 22 22.52 9.41 -5.97
CA ARG A 22 22.09 8.29 -6.80
C ARG A 22 20.67 7.90 -6.45
N GLU A 23 19.97 7.46 -7.49
CA GLU A 23 18.65 6.88 -7.45
C GLU A 23 18.72 5.61 -8.29
N PHE A 24 18.30 4.49 -7.73
CA PHE A 24 18.21 3.20 -8.40
C PHE A 24 16.78 2.70 -8.25
N VAL A 25 16.17 2.28 -9.35
CA VAL A 25 14.82 1.70 -9.34
C VAL A 25 14.91 0.32 -9.98
N SER A 26 14.31 -0.67 -9.34
CA SER A 26 14.05 -1.99 -9.91
C SER A 26 12.54 -2.20 -9.92
N ALA A 27 11.97 -2.43 -11.10
CA ALA A 27 10.57 -2.75 -11.30
C ALA A 27 10.43 -4.05 -12.11
N SER A 28 9.43 -4.85 -11.78
CA SER A 28 8.94 -5.92 -12.64
C SER A 28 8.35 -5.31 -13.92
N VAL A 29 8.80 -5.77 -15.09
CA VAL A 29 8.37 -5.22 -16.40
C VAL A 29 7.18 -6.01 -16.92
N GLU A 30 6.06 -5.32 -17.17
CA GLU A 30 5.10 -5.77 -18.18
C GLU A 30 5.77 -5.74 -19.57
N SER A 31 5.77 -6.90 -20.22
CA SER A 31 6.37 -7.22 -21.52
C SER A 31 6.66 -6.02 -22.47
N SER A 32 7.95 -5.75 -22.74
CA SER A 32 8.53 -5.35 -24.06
C SER A 32 9.78 -4.46 -23.99
N GLN A 33 10.28 -4.05 -22.81
CA GLN A 33 11.55 -3.32 -22.68
C GLN A 33 12.62 -4.12 -21.90
N PRO A 34 13.90 -4.11 -22.33
CA PRO A 34 14.94 -4.85 -21.66
C PRO A 34 15.35 -4.15 -20.36
N SER A 35 15.19 -4.86 -19.24
CA SER A 35 15.48 -4.47 -17.85
C SER A 35 14.60 -3.34 -17.29
N GLY A 36 13.64 -3.66 -16.42
CA GLY A 36 12.87 -2.69 -15.62
C GLY A 36 13.68 -1.99 -14.55
N MET A 37 14.99 -1.87 -14.77
CA MET A 37 15.93 -1.28 -13.84
C MET A 37 16.45 0.04 -14.42
N THR A 38 16.40 1.09 -13.62
CA THR A 38 16.99 2.39 -13.94
C THR A 38 17.97 2.81 -12.85
N GLY A 39 18.95 3.65 -13.20
CA GLY A 39 19.95 4.12 -12.23
C GLY A 39 21.13 3.17 -11.98
N THR A 40 21.31 2.13 -12.80
CA THR A 40 22.48 1.25 -12.75
C THR A 40 23.79 2.00 -13.00
N VAL A 41 24.89 1.51 -12.42
CA VAL A 41 26.20 2.15 -12.52
C VAL A 41 27.12 1.29 -13.38
N HIS A 42 27.73 1.89 -14.41
CA HIS A 42 28.73 1.17 -15.21
C HIS A 42 30.00 0.91 -14.39
N VAL A 43 30.53 -0.30 -14.51
CA VAL A 43 31.80 -0.71 -13.87
C VAL A 43 32.97 0.16 -14.36
N PHE A 44 32.91 0.58 -15.62
CA PHE A 44 33.95 1.39 -16.25
C PHE A 44 33.45 2.82 -16.47
N ALA A 45 34.10 3.79 -15.81
CA ALA A 45 33.78 5.21 -15.93
C ALA A 45 34.00 5.74 -17.36
N GLN A 46 35.14 5.39 -17.96
CA GLN A 46 35.49 5.78 -19.32
C GLN A 46 34.99 4.76 -20.34
N ARG A 47 33.76 4.98 -20.79
CA ARG A 47 33.14 4.23 -21.90
C ARG A 47 33.07 5.09 -23.14
N SER A 48 33.33 4.46 -24.28
CA SER A 48 33.08 5.06 -25.59
C SER A 48 32.02 4.23 -26.32
N PRO A 49 30.95 4.87 -26.83
CA PRO A 49 29.92 4.15 -27.59
C PRO A 49 30.44 3.54 -28.90
N ILE A 50 31.65 3.92 -29.32
CA ILE A 50 32.30 3.43 -30.55
C ILE A 50 33.47 2.49 -30.28
N GLU A 51 33.83 2.25 -29.00
CA GLU A 51 34.91 1.33 -28.64
C GLU A 51 34.43 -0.12 -28.73
N LYS A 52 35.27 -0.98 -29.33
CA LYS A 52 34.93 -2.36 -29.69
C LYS A 52 35.92 -3.32 -29.07
N GLU A 53 35.47 -4.53 -28.77
CA GLU A 53 36.38 -5.59 -28.31
C GLU A 53 37.21 -6.11 -29.48
N ALA A 54 38.53 -5.98 -29.40
CA ALA A 54 39.44 -6.55 -30.39
C ALA A 54 39.48 -8.09 -30.34
N GLN A 55 39.18 -8.66 -29.16
CA GLN A 55 39.06 -10.09 -28.92
C GLN A 55 37.72 -10.38 -28.24
N LYS A 56 37.01 -11.42 -28.67
CA LYS A 56 35.74 -11.84 -28.07
C LYS A 56 35.96 -12.19 -26.59
N LEU A 57 35.13 -11.63 -25.69
CA LEU A 57 35.22 -11.93 -24.27
C LEU A 57 34.83 -13.39 -24.04
N ARG A 58 35.70 -14.13 -23.35
CA ARG A 58 35.47 -15.53 -22.99
C ARG A 58 34.40 -15.59 -21.90
N ALA A 59 33.29 -16.28 -22.13
CA ALA A 59 32.41 -16.69 -21.03
C ALA A 59 33.08 -17.88 -20.32
N PHE A 60 33.12 -17.86 -18.98
CA PHE A 60 33.74 -18.93 -18.18
C PHE A 60 33.04 -20.30 -18.34
N SER A 61 31.87 -20.38 -18.98
CA SER A 61 31.02 -21.57 -19.10
C SER A 61 30.97 -22.23 -20.48
N ASP A 62 31.46 -21.59 -21.54
CA ASP A 62 31.38 -22.17 -22.89
C ASP A 62 32.59 -23.06 -23.16
N ALA A 63 32.42 -24.37 -22.91
CA ALA A 63 33.35 -25.42 -23.32
C ALA A 63 33.45 -25.57 -24.85
N ALA A 64 32.72 -24.78 -25.63
CA ALA A 64 32.55 -24.91 -27.07
C ALA A 64 33.17 -23.75 -27.89
N SER A 65 34.41 -23.33 -27.61
CA SER A 65 35.24 -22.62 -28.63
C SER A 65 36.71 -22.49 -28.22
N ILE A 66 37.38 -23.60 -27.91
CA ILE A 66 38.82 -23.57 -27.56
C ILE A 66 39.70 -23.14 -28.76
N PHE A 67 39.14 -22.98 -29.98
CA PHE A 67 39.87 -22.75 -31.23
C PHE A 67 39.20 -21.79 -32.25
N GLU A 68 38.38 -20.81 -31.85
CA GLU A 68 37.99 -19.75 -32.81
C GLU A 68 39.15 -18.74 -32.98
N ASP A 69 40.00 -18.98 -33.99
CA ASP A 69 41.18 -18.15 -34.31
C ASP A 69 40.83 -16.82 -35.02
N GLU A 70 39.62 -16.69 -35.56
CA GLU A 70 39.15 -15.48 -36.24
C GLU A 70 38.55 -14.46 -35.25
N ASN A 71 39.37 -13.48 -34.86
CA ASN A 71 38.94 -12.30 -34.12
C ASN A 71 39.43 -11.02 -34.82
N LEU A 72 38.87 -9.86 -34.43
CA LEU A 72 39.21 -8.56 -35.01
C LEU A 72 40.71 -8.28 -34.99
N GLU A 73 41.42 -8.69 -33.94
CA GLU A 73 42.86 -8.52 -33.83
C GLU A 73 43.65 -9.45 -34.76
N SER A 74 43.21 -10.70 -34.94
CA SER A 74 43.80 -11.63 -35.92
C SER A 74 43.71 -11.04 -37.34
N ILE A 75 42.54 -10.55 -37.73
CA ILE A 75 42.29 -9.93 -39.05
C ILE A 75 43.13 -8.65 -39.22
N ARG A 76 43.22 -7.82 -38.17
CA ARG A 76 44.07 -6.61 -38.17
C ARG A 76 45.55 -6.98 -38.33
N SER A 77 46.02 -8.02 -37.64
CA SER A 77 47.40 -8.48 -37.71
C SER A 77 47.77 -9.00 -39.10
N GLU A 78 46.88 -9.74 -39.74
CA GLU A 78 47.05 -10.24 -41.11
C GLU A 78 47.07 -9.09 -42.13
N LEU A 79 46.24 -8.06 -41.93
CA LEU A 79 46.28 -6.82 -42.72
C LEU A 79 47.64 -6.12 -42.60
N VAL A 80 48.16 -5.98 -41.37
CA VAL A 80 49.46 -5.33 -41.13
C VAL A 80 50.60 -6.12 -41.76
N ILE A 81 50.58 -7.46 -41.64
CA ILE A 81 51.56 -8.34 -42.28
C ILE A 81 51.51 -8.17 -43.80
N SER A 82 50.31 -8.23 -44.38
CA SER A 82 50.08 -8.04 -45.83
C SER A 82 50.56 -6.67 -46.33
N ALA A 83 50.40 -5.62 -45.52
CA ALA A 83 50.87 -4.26 -45.85
C ALA A 83 52.40 -4.10 -45.72
N SER A 84 53.06 -4.94 -44.91
CA SER A 84 54.51 -4.90 -44.69
C SER A 84 55.31 -5.74 -45.69
N ASP A 85 54.65 -6.61 -46.45
CA ASP A 85 55.29 -7.50 -47.41
C ASP A 85 55.55 -6.79 -48.75
N LEU A 86 56.82 -6.74 -49.18
CA LEU A 86 57.29 -5.96 -50.34
C LEU A 86 56.73 -6.45 -51.69
N GLY A 87 56.06 -7.61 -51.72
CA GLY A 87 55.45 -8.21 -52.91
C GLY A 87 53.96 -7.92 -53.12
N VAL A 88 53.26 -7.31 -52.14
CA VAL A 88 51.82 -7.03 -52.21
C VAL A 88 51.59 -5.57 -52.59
N THR A 89 50.87 -5.33 -53.69
CA THR A 89 50.58 -3.97 -54.20
C THR A 89 49.14 -3.51 -53.98
N ASP A 90 48.23 -4.43 -53.62
CA ASP A 90 46.83 -4.15 -53.35
C ASP A 90 46.38 -4.86 -52.06
N ILE A 91 46.00 -4.08 -51.05
CA ILE A 91 45.47 -4.55 -49.76
C ILE A 91 43.97 -4.20 -49.58
N PHE A 92 43.30 -3.73 -50.63
CA PHE A 92 41.91 -3.25 -50.56
C PHE A 92 40.94 -4.33 -50.09
N GLY A 93 41.13 -5.59 -50.52
CA GLY A 93 40.36 -6.73 -50.05
C GLY A 93 40.50 -6.97 -48.54
N SER A 94 41.73 -6.93 -48.01
CA SER A 94 42.02 -7.10 -46.59
C SER A 94 41.47 -5.96 -45.73
N ILE A 95 41.49 -4.72 -46.25
CA ILE A 95 40.86 -3.57 -45.59
C ILE A 95 39.33 -3.74 -45.52
N ASN A 96 38.70 -4.19 -46.61
CA ASN A 96 37.26 -4.42 -46.64
C ASN A 96 36.83 -5.57 -45.72
N ASN A 97 37.66 -6.60 -45.57
CA ASN A 97 37.40 -7.68 -44.62
C ASN A 97 37.46 -7.17 -43.17
N TYR A 98 38.45 -6.32 -42.84
CA TYR A 98 38.59 -5.73 -41.51
C TYR A 98 37.48 -4.71 -41.18
N MET A 99 37.17 -3.81 -42.11
CA MET A 99 36.12 -2.80 -41.93
C MET A 99 34.71 -3.40 -42.00
N GLY A 100 34.51 -4.41 -42.84
CA GLY A 100 33.24 -5.03 -43.17
C GLY A 100 32.49 -4.24 -44.23
N SER A 101 32.39 -4.77 -45.45
CA SER A 101 31.52 -4.20 -46.48
C SER A 101 30.05 -4.37 -46.07
N LEU A 102 29.28 -3.28 -46.16
CA LEU A 102 27.84 -3.32 -45.96
C LEU A 102 27.17 -3.72 -47.27
N ASP A 103 26.21 -4.64 -47.21
CA ASP A 103 25.34 -4.91 -48.35
C ASP A 103 24.54 -3.63 -48.67
N PRO A 104 24.66 -3.08 -49.88
CA PRO A 104 24.03 -1.81 -50.25
C PRO A 104 22.49 -1.84 -50.22
N ASN A 105 21.86 -3.02 -50.19
CA ASN A 105 20.40 -3.16 -50.15
C ASN A 105 19.85 -3.36 -48.74
N THR A 106 20.65 -3.91 -47.82
CA THR A 106 20.19 -4.28 -46.46
C THR A 106 20.90 -3.52 -45.35
N GLY A 107 22.04 -2.87 -45.64
CA GLY A 107 22.88 -2.22 -44.64
C GLY A 107 23.53 -3.19 -43.66
N ILE A 108 23.46 -4.50 -43.91
CA ILE A 108 24.00 -5.55 -43.05
C ILE A 108 25.43 -5.87 -43.49
N PRO A 109 26.39 -6.05 -42.57
CA PRO A 109 27.76 -6.46 -42.90
C PRO A 109 27.79 -7.82 -43.61
N THR A 110 28.52 -7.91 -44.73
CA THR A 110 28.68 -9.15 -45.51
C THR A 110 29.69 -10.13 -44.90
N THR A 111 30.50 -9.67 -43.94
CA THR A 111 31.44 -10.50 -43.17
C THR A 111 31.01 -10.57 -41.69
N PRO A 112 30.95 -11.78 -41.10
CA PRO A 112 30.45 -11.96 -39.73
C PRO A 112 31.34 -11.33 -38.66
N VAL A 113 32.66 -11.30 -38.84
CA VAL A 113 33.63 -10.69 -37.91
C VAL A 113 34.31 -9.50 -38.60
N SER A 114 33.82 -8.28 -38.34
CA SER A 114 34.36 -7.03 -38.88
C SER A 114 34.11 -5.87 -37.93
N ILE A 115 34.76 -4.71 -38.16
CA ILE A 115 34.48 -3.50 -37.37
C ILE A 115 32.99 -3.18 -37.46
N ASN A 116 32.41 -3.10 -38.65
CA ASN A 116 31.01 -2.68 -38.82
C ASN A 116 29.99 -3.67 -38.26
N SER A 117 30.32 -4.97 -38.16
CA SER A 117 29.46 -5.97 -37.50
C SER A 117 29.63 -6.04 -35.99
N SER A 118 30.74 -5.52 -35.44
CA SER A 118 31.03 -5.60 -34.02
C SER A 118 30.33 -4.47 -33.25
N GLY A 119 29.51 -4.87 -32.26
CA GLY A 119 28.87 -3.96 -31.32
C GLY A 119 29.87 -3.28 -30.37
N PRO A 120 29.42 -2.29 -29.59
CA PRO A 120 30.27 -1.65 -28.58
C PRO A 120 30.72 -2.63 -27.50
N SER A 121 31.85 -2.36 -26.85
CA SER A 121 32.50 -3.25 -25.88
C SER A 121 31.56 -3.77 -24.80
N GLU A 122 31.36 -5.09 -24.77
CA GLU A 122 30.51 -5.78 -23.77
C GLU A 122 31.10 -5.70 -22.36
N ARG A 123 32.42 -5.58 -22.22
CA ARG A 123 33.10 -5.36 -20.94
C ARG A 123 32.74 -3.99 -20.38
N LYS A 124 32.86 -2.95 -21.20
CA LYS A 124 32.58 -1.56 -20.80
C LYS A 124 31.10 -1.24 -20.64
N LYS A 125 30.22 -2.11 -21.15
CA LYS A 125 28.78 -2.08 -20.87
C LYS A 125 28.38 -2.77 -19.57
N LYS A 126 29.28 -3.47 -18.87
CA LYS A 126 28.94 -4.09 -17.59
C LYS A 126 28.49 -3.03 -16.60
N VAL A 127 27.33 -3.29 -16.01
CA VAL A 127 26.70 -2.47 -14.98
C VAL A 127 26.64 -3.24 -13.68
N VAL A 128 26.60 -2.48 -12.58
CA VAL A 128 26.33 -2.95 -11.24
C VAL A 128 24.98 -2.40 -10.83
N GLU A 129 24.17 -3.27 -10.24
CA GLU A 129 22.86 -2.99 -9.66
C GLU A 129 22.94 -3.02 -8.14
N VAL A 130 21.88 -2.56 -7.47
CA VAL A 130 21.70 -2.83 -6.05
C VAL A 130 21.13 -4.24 -5.92
N LEU A 131 21.87 -5.14 -5.31
CA LEU A 131 21.46 -6.52 -5.15
C LEU A 131 20.45 -6.62 -4.01
N ARG A 132 19.22 -7.05 -4.33
CA ARG A 132 18.23 -7.49 -3.35
C ARG A 132 18.31 -9.01 -3.16
N PHE A 133 18.39 -9.51 -1.93
CA PHE A 133 18.30 -10.95 -1.67
C PHE A 133 17.67 -11.28 -0.32
N GLU A 134 17.16 -12.51 -0.21
CA GLU A 134 16.57 -13.09 0.99
C GLU A 134 17.36 -14.35 1.39
N PRO A 135 17.46 -14.70 2.68
CA PRO A 135 18.06 -15.96 3.10
C PRO A 135 17.34 -17.16 2.47
N SER A 136 18.07 -17.97 1.70
CA SER A 136 17.51 -19.18 1.07
C SER A 136 17.18 -20.27 2.09
N VAL A 137 16.21 -21.12 1.75
CA VAL A 137 15.88 -22.38 2.46
C VAL A 137 17.01 -23.42 2.41
N ARG A 138 18.07 -23.17 1.63
CA ARG A 138 19.30 -23.96 1.55
C ARG A 138 20.49 -23.14 2.01
N PHE A 139 21.54 -23.82 2.47
CA PHE A 139 22.80 -23.15 2.77
C PHE A 139 23.46 -22.67 1.47
N THR A 140 23.51 -21.36 1.28
CA THR A 140 24.05 -20.70 0.07
C THR A 140 25.04 -19.60 0.45
N SER A 141 25.59 -18.90 -0.56
CA SER A 141 26.36 -17.67 -0.34
C SER A 141 25.57 -16.63 0.45
N ASP A 142 24.24 -16.58 0.30
CA ASP A 142 23.39 -15.59 0.97
C ASP A 142 23.22 -15.90 2.45
N THR A 143 23.17 -17.18 2.83
CA THR A 143 23.27 -17.60 4.24
C THR A 143 24.60 -17.14 4.86
N SER A 144 25.70 -17.21 4.09
CA SER A 144 27.01 -16.75 4.55
C SER A 144 27.05 -15.23 4.68
N ARG A 145 26.49 -14.48 3.71
CA ARG A 145 26.38 -13.01 3.75
C ARG A 145 25.57 -12.52 4.95
N LYS A 146 24.42 -13.16 5.23
CA LYS A 146 23.61 -12.89 6.43
C LYS A 146 24.44 -13.08 7.71
N ASN A 147 25.10 -14.23 7.83
CA ASN A 147 25.89 -14.55 9.03
C ASN A 147 27.08 -13.62 9.21
N VAL A 148 27.80 -13.26 8.14
CA VAL A 148 28.88 -12.26 8.21
C VAL A 148 28.34 -10.91 8.67
N THR A 149 27.21 -10.47 8.10
CA THR A 149 26.59 -9.20 8.48
C THR A 149 26.20 -9.19 9.95
N ARG A 150 25.49 -10.21 10.42
CA ARG A 150 25.01 -10.31 11.81
C ARG A 150 26.12 -10.55 12.83
N GLN A 151 27.06 -11.45 12.56
CA GLN A 151 28.04 -11.93 13.54
C GLN A 151 29.35 -11.15 13.51
N ILE A 152 29.68 -10.48 12.41
CA ILE A 152 30.94 -9.76 12.23
C ILE A 152 30.69 -8.26 12.07
N LEU A 153 29.94 -7.85 11.05
CA LEU A 153 29.79 -6.43 10.71
C LEU A 153 28.98 -5.67 11.76
N PHE A 154 27.84 -6.21 12.20
CA PHE A 154 27.02 -5.57 13.23
C PHE A 154 27.81 -5.31 14.52
N PRO A 155 28.47 -6.31 15.16
CA PRO A 155 29.30 -6.07 16.33
C PRO A 155 30.45 -5.07 16.10
N TYR A 156 31.09 -5.10 14.92
CA TYR A 156 32.18 -4.19 14.59
C TYR A 156 31.71 -2.73 14.53
N TYR A 157 30.64 -2.47 13.77
CA TYR A 157 30.11 -1.13 13.53
C TYR A 157 29.21 -0.60 14.67
N ARG A 158 28.74 -1.46 15.60
CA ARG A 158 27.84 -1.07 16.70
C ARG A 158 28.40 0.02 17.62
N SER A 159 29.72 0.11 17.73
CA SER A 159 30.38 1.17 18.50
C SER A 159 30.19 2.57 17.89
N MET A 160 30.04 2.65 16.57
CA MET A 160 29.74 3.89 15.82
C MET A 160 28.22 4.07 15.64
N TYR A 161 27.50 2.96 15.44
CA TYR A 161 26.07 2.94 15.15
C TYR A 161 25.31 2.06 16.15
N PRO A 162 24.83 2.63 17.27
CA PRO A 162 24.19 1.87 18.34
C PRO A 162 22.91 1.12 17.94
N SER A 163 22.27 1.47 16.82
CA SER A 163 21.05 0.80 16.36
C SER A 163 21.28 -0.58 15.73
N LEU A 164 22.53 -0.97 15.48
CA LEU A 164 22.89 -2.23 14.82
C LEU A 164 22.66 -3.45 15.73
N HIS A 165 21.40 -3.79 15.97
CA HIS A 165 20.95 -4.99 16.68
C HIS A 165 20.18 -5.90 15.74
N TRP A 166 20.30 -7.22 15.91
CA TRP A 166 19.48 -8.20 15.22
C TRP A 166 18.12 -8.37 15.94
N ALA A 167 17.40 -7.26 15.99
CA ALA A 167 16.13 -7.06 16.67
C ALA A 167 15.33 -5.96 15.95
N THR A 168 14.01 -5.92 16.19
CA THR A 168 13.10 -4.84 15.72
C THR A 168 12.51 -4.11 16.93
N THR A 169 12.03 -2.89 16.73
CA THR A 169 11.36 -2.13 17.81
C THR A 169 9.98 -2.72 18.09
N ASN A 170 9.65 -2.86 19.38
CA ASN A 170 8.39 -3.41 19.86
C ASN A 170 7.31 -2.33 19.98
N TYR A 171 6.87 -1.75 18.87
CA TYR A 171 5.63 -0.95 18.83
C TYR A 171 5.19 -0.74 17.38
N HIS A 172 3.90 -0.93 17.15
CA HIS A 172 3.33 -1.03 15.81
C HIS A 172 2.07 -0.16 15.66
N SER A 173 1.58 -0.03 14.43
CA SER A 173 0.23 0.41 14.12
C SER A 173 -0.60 -0.76 13.59
N LEU A 174 -1.90 -0.75 13.91
CA LEU A 174 -2.88 -1.62 13.26
C LEU A 174 -3.27 -1.00 11.93
N ASN A 175 -3.20 -1.79 10.87
CA ASN A 175 -3.41 -1.36 9.51
C ASN A 175 -4.68 -1.99 8.93
N PHE A 176 -5.73 -1.19 8.79
CA PHE A 176 -6.97 -1.59 8.16
C PHE A 176 -7.03 -0.98 6.75
N PHE A 177 -7.31 -1.84 5.76
CA PHE A 177 -7.27 -1.51 4.34
C PHE A 177 -8.14 -2.48 3.56
N THR A 178 -8.66 -2.06 2.42
CA THR A 178 -9.40 -2.92 1.50
C THR A 178 -8.69 -2.99 0.15
N ALA A 179 -8.66 -4.17 -0.45
CA ALA A 179 -8.14 -4.41 -1.79
C ALA A 179 -8.87 -5.58 -2.45
N SER A 180 -8.68 -5.78 -3.75
CA SER A 180 -9.39 -6.83 -4.49
C SER A 180 -9.04 -8.25 -4.02
N ASN A 181 -7.83 -8.40 -3.46
CA ASN A 181 -7.23 -9.69 -3.15
C ASN A 181 -7.22 -10.01 -1.63
N VAL A 182 -7.79 -9.15 -0.79
CA VAL A 182 -7.95 -9.34 0.66
C VAL A 182 -9.42 -9.27 1.07
N PRO A 183 -9.85 -9.98 2.14
CA PRO A 183 -11.21 -9.85 2.66
C PRO A 183 -11.51 -8.41 3.11
N SER A 184 -12.71 -7.92 2.76
CA SER A 184 -13.25 -6.63 3.22
C SER A 184 -14.04 -6.74 4.53
N ASP A 185 -14.38 -7.96 4.94
CA ASP A 185 -15.16 -8.32 6.12
C ASP A 185 -14.27 -8.77 7.30
N SER A 186 -12.98 -8.41 7.29
CA SER A 186 -12.05 -8.69 8.39
C SER A 186 -12.28 -7.75 9.58
N VAL A 187 -12.22 -8.28 10.81
CA VAL A 187 -12.48 -7.51 12.04
C VAL A 187 -11.79 -8.16 13.25
N LEU A 188 -11.38 -7.34 14.23
CA LEU A 188 -10.94 -7.82 15.54
C LEU A 188 -12.12 -7.77 16.51
N ILE A 189 -12.47 -8.90 17.12
CA ILE A 189 -13.67 -9.02 17.99
C ILE A 189 -13.23 -9.35 19.42
N TYR A 190 -13.29 -8.38 20.32
CA TYR A 190 -12.96 -8.56 21.73
C TYR A 190 -14.21 -9.00 22.52
N PRO A 191 -14.14 -10.09 23.31
CA PRO A 191 -15.28 -10.56 24.10
C PRO A 191 -15.61 -9.58 25.23
N ALA A 192 -16.89 -9.21 25.35
CA ALA A 192 -17.42 -8.32 26.39
C ALA A 192 -18.41 -9.06 27.30
N ALA A 193 -18.09 -10.29 27.70
CA ALA A 193 -18.95 -11.10 28.57
C ALA A 193 -19.08 -10.47 29.97
N ALA A 194 -20.32 -10.37 30.48
CA ALA A 194 -20.60 -9.89 31.82
C ALA A 194 -19.82 -10.68 32.89
N ILE A 195 -19.20 -9.96 33.83
CA ILE A 195 -18.24 -10.52 34.81
C ILE A 195 -18.98 -11.12 36.02
N THR A 196 -20.24 -10.76 36.24
CA THR A 196 -21.01 -11.15 37.43
C THR A 196 -22.37 -11.73 37.06
N THR A 197 -22.83 -12.70 37.85
CA THR A 197 -24.22 -13.19 37.81
C THR A 197 -25.17 -12.32 38.65
N GLU A 198 -24.63 -11.37 39.41
CA GLU A 198 -25.40 -10.38 40.18
C GLU A 198 -26.03 -9.34 39.25
N VAL A 199 -27.29 -9.00 39.52
CA VAL A 199 -28.06 -7.97 38.81
C VAL A 199 -27.94 -6.65 39.57
N PRO A 200 -27.61 -5.52 38.90
CA PRO A 200 -27.41 -5.40 37.45
C PRO A 200 -26.05 -5.93 36.96
N LYS A 201 -26.06 -6.59 35.79
CA LYS A 201 -24.85 -7.10 35.14
C LYS A 201 -23.96 -5.92 34.71
N VAL A 202 -22.69 -5.92 35.11
CA VAL A 202 -21.70 -4.95 34.60
C VAL A 202 -21.10 -5.51 33.30
N ILE A 203 -21.34 -4.81 32.19
CA ILE A 203 -20.78 -5.17 30.87
C ILE A 203 -19.39 -4.56 30.72
N PRO A 204 -18.35 -5.36 30.44
CA PRO A 204 -17.01 -4.85 30.15
C PRO A 204 -17.02 -3.86 28.97
N TYR A 205 -16.14 -2.86 29.03
CA TYR A 205 -15.96 -1.86 27.96
C TYR A 205 -17.13 -0.91 27.71
N SER A 206 -18.22 -1.05 28.46
CA SER A 206 -19.37 -0.13 28.46
C SER A 206 -19.21 0.90 29.58
N PRO A 207 -18.96 2.18 29.27
CA PRO A 207 -18.86 3.22 30.29
C PRO A 207 -20.25 3.56 30.87
N PRO A 208 -20.45 3.47 32.20
CA PRO A 208 -21.77 3.60 32.82
C PRO A 208 -22.24 5.05 33.02
N GLU A 209 -21.32 6.01 33.04
CA GLU A 209 -21.60 7.44 33.22
C GLU A 209 -20.96 8.24 32.07
N GLY A 210 -19.98 9.10 32.35
CA GLY A 210 -19.18 9.78 31.34
C GLY A 210 -18.23 8.82 30.62
N PHE A 211 -17.61 9.29 29.55
CA PHE A 211 -16.62 8.49 28.82
C PHE A 211 -15.54 9.35 28.18
N THR A 212 -14.43 8.69 27.83
CA THR A 212 -13.44 9.23 26.88
C THR A 212 -12.93 8.11 25.97
N PHE A 213 -13.18 8.22 24.67
CA PHE A 213 -12.45 7.48 23.64
C PHE A 213 -11.16 8.26 23.31
N ASP A 214 -10.02 7.59 23.21
CA ASP A 214 -8.71 8.24 23.05
C ASP A 214 -7.82 7.32 22.20
N PHE A 215 -7.39 7.80 21.02
CA PHE A 215 -6.63 7.01 20.05
C PHE A 215 -5.88 7.88 19.03
N TYR A 216 -4.92 7.27 18.35
CA TYR A 216 -4.31 7.82 17.14
C TYR A 216 -4.89 7.16 15.88
N ILE A 217 -5.11 7.96 14.85
CA ILE A 217 -5.56 7.52 13.53
C ILE A 217 -4.79 8.23 12.41
N ASN A 218 -4.55 7.52 11.32
CA ASN A 218 -4.01 8.05 10.07
C ASN A 218 -4.86 7.56 8.89
N PRO A 219 -5.72 8.42 8.31
CA PRO A 219 -6.47 8.10 7.10
C PRO A 219 -5.50 7.84 5.93
N ARG A 220 -5.54 6.64 5.34
CA ARG A 220 -4.57 6.22 4.31
C ARG A 220 -5.23 5.89 2.97
N TYR A 221 -6.13 4.91 3.01
CA TYR A 221 -6.60 4.23 1.80
C TYR A 221 -7.92 4.83 1.36
N TYR A 222 -8.01 5.16 0.09
CA TYR A 222 -9.26 5.55 -0.54
C TYR A 222 -9.56 4.46 -1.58
N ILE A 223 -10.74 3.87 -1.47
CA ILE A 223 -11.29 3.01 -2.52
C ILE A 223 -11.88 3.98 -3.54
N ARG A 224 -11.27 4.06 -4.71
CA ARG A 224 -12.07 4.40 -5.88
C ARG A 224 -12.89 3.16 -6.12
N ASP A 225 -14.21 3.22 -5.97
CA ASP A 225 -15.05 2.17 -6.55
C ASP A 225 -14.66 2.15 -8.02
N GLU A 226 -13.94 1.12 -8.44
CA GLU A 226 -13.81 0.84 -9.87
C GLU A 226 -15.23 0.78 -10.37
N GLU A 227 -15.55 1.60 -11.37
CA GLU A 227 -16.88 1.61 -11.97
C GLU A 227 -17.33 0.17 -12.11
N PRO A 228 -18.49 -0.21 -11.54
CA PRO A 228 -18.97 -1.55 -11.77
C PRO A 228 -19.11 -1.66 -13.30
N ASN A 229 -18.42 -2.62 -13.92
CA ASN A 229 -18.55 -2.98 -15.33
C ASN A 229 -19.98 -3.44 -15.69
N THR A 230 -21.00 -3.08 -14.90
CA THR A 230 -22.40 -3.18 -15.22
C THR A 230 -22.77 -1.99 -16.11
N ALA A 231 -22.97 -2.25 -17.40
CA ALA A 231 -23.69 -1.36 -18.28
C ALA A 231 -24.94 -0.82 -17.56
N ALA A 232 -25.16 0.50 -17.57
CA ALA A 232 -26.32 1.12 -16.94
C ALA A 232 -27.61 0.47 -17.49
N VAL A 233 -28.29 -0.31 -16.65
CA VAL A 233 -29.59 -0.90 -16.99
C VAL A 233 -30.66 0.16 -16.69
N ALA A 234 -31.29 0.69 -17.74
CA ALA A 234 -32.48 1.53 -17.61
C ALA A 234 -33.73 0.63 -17.60
N THR A 235 -34.39 0.51 -16.46
CA THR A 235 -35.65 -0.26 -16.34
C THR A 235 -36.84 0.63 -16.72
N ILE A 236 -37.56 0.27 -17.79
CA ILE A 236 -38.83 0.92 -18.16
C ILE A 236 -39.98 0.08 -17.60
N THR A 237 -40.80 0.67 -16.72
CA THR A 237 -42.01 0.01 -16.18
C THR A 237 -43.25 0.63 -16.81
N ILE A 238 -44.07 -0.19 -17.47
CA ILE A 238 -45.37 0.21 -18.02
C ILE A 238 -46.46 -0.30 -17.09
N PHE A 239 -47.37 0.58 -16.67
CA PHE A 239 -48.54 0.21 -15.87
C PHE A 239 -49.77 0.01 -16.78
N ASP A 240 -50.50 -1.08 -16.57
CA ASP A 240 -51.87 -1.25 -17.06
C ASP A 240 -52.85 -0.86 -15.93
N ASP A 241 -53.92 -0.14 -16.26
CA ASP A 241 -54.85 0.46 -15.28
C ASP A 241 -55.79 -0.56 -14.60
N GLY A 242 -55.65 -1.84 -14.96
CA GLY A 242 -56.49 -2.93 -14.50
C GLY A 242 -55.91 -3.83 -13.40
N GLY A 243 -55.21 -3.31 -12.38
CA GLY A 243 -54.99 -4.01 -11.09
C GLY A 243 -54.40 -5.44 -11.10
N GLY A 244 -53.72 -5.86 -12.17
CA GLY A 244 -53.08 -7.17 -12.30
C GLY A 244 -51.56 -7.09 -12.12
N GLN A 245 -50.95 -8.17 -11.62
CA GLN A 245 -49.52 -8.28 -11.28
C GLN A 245 -48.57 -7.80 -12.38
N ALA A 246 -47.54 -7.08 -11.95
CA ALA A 246 -46.37 -6.71 -12.77
C ALA A 246 -45.66 -7.96 -13.30
N VAL A 247 -45.46 -8.01 -14.62
CA VAL A 247 -44.46 -8.89 -15.23
C VAL A 247 -43.17 -8.10 -15.29
N ALA A 248 -42.31 -8.25 -14.29
CA ALA A 248 -40.92 -7.83 -14.40
C ALA A 248 -40.23 -8.79 -15.38
N ALA A 249 -39.84 -8.29 -16.56
CA ALA A 249 -38.95 -9.02 -17.44
C ALA A 249 -37.51 -8.61 -17.10
N ASP A 250 -36.73 -9.55 -16.57
CA ASP A 250 -35.27 -9.43 -16.51
C ASP A 250 -34.75 -9.34 -17.95
N LEU A 251 -34.05 -8.25 -18.28
CA LEU A 251 -33.36 -8.12 -19.56
C LEU A 251 -32.02 -8.85 -19.46
N ASP A 252 -31.95 -10.05 -20.02
CA ASP A 252 -30.69 -10.75 -20.27
C ASP A 252 -29.96 -10.09 -21.44
N THR A 253 -28.75 -9.61 -21.23
CA THR A 253 -27.95 -8.84 -22.20
C THR A 253 -27.29 -9.69 -23.29
N ASP A 254 -27.50 -11.01 -23.29
CA ASP A 254 -26.88 -11.92 -24.27
C ASP A 254 -27.75 -12.24 -25.51
N VAL A 255 -28.88 -11.53 -25.72
CA VAL A 255 -29.73 -11.75 -26.90
C VAL A 255 -29.17 -11.00 -28.14
N PRO A 256 -28.85 -11.68 -29.25
CA PRO A 256 -28.36 -11.04 -30.47
C PRO A 256 -29.37 -10.02 -31.01
N ALA A 257 -28.88 -8.87 -31.50
CA ALA A 257 -29.65 -7.69 -31.95
C ALA A 257 -30.73 -7.93 -33.02
N GLU A 258 -30.92 -9.16 -33.51
CA GLU A 258 -31.85 -9.50 -34.59
C GLU A 258 -33.16 -10.15 -34.08
N ASP A 259 -33.22 -10.61 -32.82
CA ASP A 259 -34.40 -11.26 -32.25
C ASP A 259 -35.13 -10.33 -31.28
N GLY A 260 -36.17 -9.66 -31.78
CA GLY A 260 -37.01 -8.78 -30.98
C GLY A 260 -37.77 -9.50 -29.86
N PHE A 261 -38.10 -8.79 -28.78
CA PHE A 261 -38.87 -9.37 -27.66
C PHE A 261 -40.36 -8.98 -27.74
N THR A 262 -41.24 -9.89 -27.32
CA THR A 262 -42.69 -9.75 -27.48
C THR A 262 -43.40 -9.64 -26.14
N ILE A 263 -44.21 -8.61 -25.94
CA ILE A 263 -45.12 -8.49 -24.79
C ILE A 263 -46.54 -8.78 -25.28
N THR A 264 -47.25 -9.65 -24.56
CA THR A 264 -48.65 -9.99 -24.87
C THR A 264 -49.53 -9.56 -23.70
N ASP A 265 -50.58 -8.80 -23.99
CA ASP A 265 -51.52 -8.36 -22.96
C ASP A 265 -52.43 -9.50 -22.47
N SER A 266 -53.22 -9.19 -21.45
CA SER A 266 -54.20 -10.10 -20.84
C SER A 266 -55.33 -10.54 -21.80
N ASN A 267 -55.48 -9.88 -22.95
CA ASN A 267 -56.46 -10.20 -23.99
C ASN A 267 -55.84 -10.98 -25.17
N GLY A 268 -54.54 -11.31 -25.13
CA GLY A 268 -53.84 -12.10 -26.14
C GLY A 268 -53.30 -11.29 -27.32
N THR A 269 -53.21 -9.97 -27.21
CA THR A 269 -52.64 -9.08 -28.25
C THR A 269 -51.15 -8.89 -28.01
N SER A 270 -50.32 -9.22 -29.00
CA SER A 270 -48.85 -9.19 -28.89
C SER A 270 -48.23 -8.00 -29.63
N ILE A 271 -47.27 -7.31 -29.00
CA ILE A 271 -46.44 -6.26 -29.61
C ILE A 271 -44.97 -6.71 -29.55
N VAL A 272 -44.26 -6.59 -30.68
CA VAL A 272 -42.85 -6.99 -30.83
C VAL A 272 -41.97 -5.75 -30.90
N TYR A 273 -40.90 -5.71 -30.08
CA TYR A 273 -39.92 -4.63 -30.02
C TYR A 273 -38.57 -5.13 -30.58
N TYR A 274 -37.90 -4.28 -31.38
CA TYR A 274 -36.58 -4.57 -31.97
C TYR A 274 -35.53 -3.60 -31.41
N PHE A 275 -34.29 -4.06 -31.29
CA PHE A 275 -33.15 -3.25 -30.87
C PHE A 275 -32.25 -2.95 -32.07
N ASP A 276 -31.88 -1.69 -32.29
CA ASP A 276 -30.76 -1.32 -33.15
C ASP A 276 -29.72 -0.56 -32.33
N LYS A 277 -28.45 -0.86 -32.55
CA LYS A 277 -27.28 -0.34 -31.82
C LYS A 277 -26.94 1.10 -32.17
N ASP A 278 -27.62 1.67 -33.16
CA ASP A 278 -27.53 3.07 -33.54
C ASP A 278 -28.91 3.75 -33.33
N VAL A 279 -29.06 4.38 -32.16
CA VAL A 279 -30.13 5.29 -31.69
C VAL A 279 -31.32 5.49 -32.64
N HIS A 280 -32.30 4.59 -32.62
CA HIS A 280 -33.72 4.88 -32.92
C HIS A 280 -34.63 3.74 -32.44
N TRP A 281 -35.62 4.06 -31.60
CA TRP A 281 -36.62 3.11 -31.13
C TRP A 281 -37.81 3.14 -32.11
N SER A 282 -38.23 2.00 -32.68
CA SER A 282 -39.43 1.93 -33.50
C SER A 282 -40.35 0.79 -33.05
N ALA A 283 -41.61 1.13 -32.77
CA ALA A 283 -42.66 0.16 -32.45
C ALA A 283 -43.58 0.01 -33.67
N THR A 284 -43.91 -1.22 -34.05
CA THR A 284 -44.88 -1.50 -35.12
C THR A 284 -46.01 -2.35 -34.57
N GLY A 285 -47.18 -1.75 -34.38
CA GLY A 285 -48.38 -2.45 -33.90
C GLY A 285 -49.57 -1.50 -33.75
N ASN A 286 -50.77 -1.96 -34.07
CA ASN A 286 -52.00 -1.21 -33.84
C ASN A 286 -52.43 -1.39 -32.38
N VAL A 287 -52.30 -0.35 -31.56
CA VAL A 287 -52.76 -0.35 -30.16
C VAL A 287 -54.12 0.34 -30.10
N THR A 288 -55.15 -0.40 -29.69
CA THR A 288 -56.44 0.15 -29.27
C THR A 288 -56.60 -0.08 -27.78
N ALA A 289 -55.93 0.73 -26.96
CA ALA A 289 -56.12 0.77 -25.52
C ALA A 289 -56.19 2.22 -25.06
N SER A 290 -57.11 2.51 -24.14
CA SER A 290 -57.30 3.83 -23.53
C SER A 290 -56.45 3.88 -22.26
N GLY A 291 -55.54 4.84 -22.15
CA GLY A 291 -54.69 5.03 -20.96
C GLY A 291 -53.41 4.21 -20.97
N VAL A 292 -52.30 4.80 -21.43
CA VAL A 292 -50.95 4.23 -21.25
C VAL A 292 -50.17 5.17 -20.34
N LEU A 293 -49.74 4.66 -19.18
CA LEU A 293 -48.84 5.33 -18.23
C LEU A 293 -47.42 4.80 -18.43
N ILE A 294 -46.50 5.67 -18.85
CA ILE A 294 -45.07 5.34 -18.98
C ILE A 294 -44.34 5.99 -17.79
N GLY A 295 -43.85 5.17 -16.86
CA GLY A 295 -42.93 5.60 -15.81
C GLY A 295 -41.49 5.31 -16.25
N ILE A 296 -40.62 6.32 -16.22
CA ILE A 296 -39.17 6.11 -16.40
C ILE A 296 -38.58 5.90 -15.00
N GLY A 297 -38.05 4.71 -14.74
CA GLY A 297 -37.33 4.40 -13.50
C GLY A 297 -35.97 5.12 -13.44
N THR A 298 -35.35 5.09 -12.27
CA THR A 298 -34.08 5.73 -11.91
C THR A 298 -33.01 5.61 -13.01
N LEU A 299 -32.49 6.74 -13.47
CA LEU A 299 -31.34 6.78 -14.38
C LEU A 299 -30.05 6.55 -13.58
N GLY A 300 -29.29 5.52 -13.92
CA GLY A 300 -27.91 5.35 -13.45
C GLY A 300 -26.99 6.47 -13.96
N ALA A 301 -25.85 6.65 -13.30
CA ALA A 301 -24.88 7.72 -13.59
C ALA A 301 -24.37 7.68 -15.05
N PHE A 302 -24.32 8.85 -15.71
CA PHE A 302 -23.63 9.03 -16.98
C PHE A 302 -22.14 9.34 -16.74
N PRO A 303 -21.21 8.82 -17.56
CA PRO A 303 -19.79 9.18 -17.45
C PRO A 303 -19.58 10.69 -17.69
N PRO A 304 -18.53 11.31 -17.11
CA PRO A 304 -18.22 12.71 -17.35
C PRO A 304 -17.84 12.94 -18.82
N CYS A 305 -18.74 13.56 -19.59
CA CYS A 305 -18.48 14.03 -20.94
C CYS A 305 -17.75 15.38 -20.90
N THR A 306 -16.64 15.47 -21.64
CA THR A 306 -15.99 16.74 -21.96
C THR A 306 -16.68 17.37 -23.18
N ASP A 307 -17.37 18.49 -22.94
CA ASP A 307 -17.78 19.51 -23.92
C ASP A 307 -18.71 19.14 -25.11
N VAL A 308 -19.36 17.97 -25.14
CA VAL A 308 -20.35 17.67 -26.21
C VAL A 308 -21.70 17.29 -25.61
N ALA A 309 -22.74 18.07 -25.92
CA ALA A 309 -24.11 17.77 -25.51
C ALA A 309 -24.55 16.41 -26.08
N GLU A 310 -24.76 15.42 -25.22
CA GLU A 310 -25.45 14.19 -25.59
C GLU A 310 -26.96 14.47 -25.63
N GLN A 311 -27.58 14.16 -26.78
CA GLN A 311 -29.00 14.40 -27.03
C GLN A 311 -29.71 13.05 -27.16
N VAL A 312 -30.65 12.77 -26.25
CA VAL A 312 -31.53 11.60 -26.34
C VAL A 312 -32.90 12.09 -26.81
N GLU A 313 -33.32 11.64 -27.99
CA GLU A 313 -34.66 11.92 -28.55
C GLU A 313 -35.57 10.71 -28.37
N ILE A 314 -36.68 10.89 -27.65
CA ILE A 314 -37.74 9.90 -27.54
C ILE A 314 -38.92 10.37 -28.39
N ALA A 315 -39.16 9.69 -29.51
CA ALA A 315 -40.28 9.97 -30.41
C ALA A 315 -41.48 9.10 -30.06
N ILE A 316 -42.58 9.73 -29.64
CA ILE A 316 -43.86 9.06 -29.34
C ILE A 316 -44.83 9.39 -30.47
N ASN A 317 -45.16 8.40 -31.29
CA ASN A 317 -46.23 8.52 -32.28
C ASN A 317 -47.56 8.18 -31.61
N SER A 318 -48.44 9.17 -31.45
CA SER A 318 -49.80 8.94 -30.97
C SER A 318 -50.80 9.05 -32.13
N VAL A 319 -51.76 8.12 -32.18
CA VAL A 319 -52.92 8.21 -33.08
C VAL A 319 -54.12 8.63 -32.24
N ASN A 320 -54.55 9.88 -32.35
CA ASN A 320 -55.85 10.26 -31.80
C ASN A 320 -56.96 9.67 -32.67
N GLY A 321 -58.09 9.28 -32.05
CA GLY A 321 -59.22 8.53 -32.63
C GLY A 321 -59.94 9.13 -33.85
N HIS A 322 -59.35 10.10 -34.54
CA HIS A 322 -59.79 10.66 -35.81
C HIS A 322 -58.74 10.59 -36.95
N GLY A 323 -57.68 9.80 -36.80
CA GLY A 323 -56.85 9.36 -37.94
C GLY A 323 -55.79 10.35 -38.45
N ASN A 324 -55.41 11.38 -37.68
CA ASN A 324 -54.22 12.19 -37.97
C ASN A 324 -53.08 11.79 -37.04
N MET A 325 -51.92 11.44 -37.61
CA MET A 325 -50.68 11.15 -36.87
C MET A 325 -50.01 12.47 -36.48
N GLY A 326 -49.82 12.68 -35.18
CA GLY A 326 -48.95 13.75 -34.65
C GLY A 326 -47.78 13.11 -33.90
N THR A 327 -46.56 13.54 -34.22
CA THR A 327 -45.35 13.10 -33.53
C THR A 327 -45.11 14.01 -32.34
N ASN A 328 -45.07 13.43 -31.14
CA ASN A 328 -44.66 14.11 -29.91
C ASN A 328 -43.22 13.72 -29.62
N THR A 329 -42.30 14.68 -29.61
CA THR A 329 -40.89 14.43 -29.32
C THR A 329 -40.53 15.09 -28.00
N ILE A 330 -39.96 14.31 -27.08
CA ILE A 330 -39.33 14.84 -25.87
C ILE A 330 -37.82 14.78 -26.09
N THR A 331 -37.18 15.94 -26.00
CA THR A 331 -35.74 16.07 -26.11
C THR A 331 -35.16 16.36 -24.73
N VAL A 332 -34.20 15.54 -24.29
CA VAL A 332 -33.44 15.72 -23.05
C VAL A 332 -32.05 16.25 -23.40
N ASN A 333 -31.70 17.43 -22.89
CA ASN A 333 -30.39 18.06 -23.13
C ASN A 333 -29.69 18.33 -21.79
N ARG A 334 -28.42 17.92 -21.64
CA ARG A 334 -27.58 18.26 -20.48
C ARG A 334 -26.60 19.38 -20.82
N ILE A 335 -26.59 20.46 -20.02
CA ILE A 335 -25.61 21.56 -20.11
C ILE A 335 -25.00 21.75 -18.72
N GLY A 336 -23.77 21.27 -18.52
CA GLY A 336 -23.15 21.23 -17.19
C GLY A 336 -23.90 20.32 -16.20
N ASN A 337 -24.24 20.85 -15.01
CA ASN A 337 -25.00 20.13 -13.97
C ASN A 337 -26.53 20.29 -14.08
N VAL A 338 -27.04 20.87 -15.19
CA VAL A 338 -28.47 21.12 -15.38
C VAL A 338 -29.00 20.33 -16.58
N ILE A 339 -30.13 19.64 -16.40
CA ILE A 339 -30.84 18.93 -17.48
C ILE A 339 -32.06 19.75 -17.91
N HIS A 340 -32.15 20.04 -19.21
CA HIS A 340 -33.28 20.71 -19.85
C HIS A 340 -34.16 19.69 -20.57
N LEU A 341 -35.44 19.64 -20.22
CA LEU A 341 -36.47 18.88 -20.92
C LEU A 341 -37.25 19.81 -21.85
N THR A 342 -37.27 19.50 -23.15
CA THR A 342 -38.06 20.26 -24.13
C THR A 342 -39.07 19.34 -24.80
N GLN A 343 -40.36 19.65 -24.66
CA GLN A 343 -41.42 18.95 -25.36
C GLN A 343 -41.79 19.72 -26.64
N ASN A 344 -41.60 19.11 -27.80
CA ASN A 344 -42.06 19.67 -29.08
C ASN A 344 -43.30 18.93 -29.57
N ILE A 345 -44.43 19.64 -29.59
CA ILE A 345 -45.70 19.16 -30.15
C ILE A 345 -45.82 19.72 -31.57
N LEU A 346 -45.58 18.90 -32.60
CA LEU A 346 -45.82 19.33 -33.98
C LEU A 346 -47.30 19.11 -34.36
N GLY A 347 -48.12 20.11 -34.03
CA GLY A 347 -49.53 20.26 -34.42
C GLY A 347 -49.96 21.73 -34.31
N PRO A 348 -51.18 22.14 -34.73
CA PRO A 348 -51.55 23.55 -34.88
C PRO A 348 -51.68 24.35 -33.57
N ALA A 349 -51.27 23.80 -32.43
CA ALA A 349 -51.17 24.50 -31.15
C ALA A 349 -49.69 24.72 -30.83
N GLY A 350 -49.30 26.00 -30.70
CA GLY A 350 -47.91 26.43 -30.61
C GLY A 350 -47.15 25.95 -29.36
N ASN A 351 -45.83 26.15 -29.42
CA ASN A 351 -44.85 25.78 -28.40
C ASN A 351 -45.28 26.23 -26.99
N VAL A 352 -45.29 25.29 -26.05
CA VAL A 352 -45.47 25.55 -24.61
C VAL A 352 -44.09 25.46 -23.95
N THR A 353 -43.66 26.55 -23.31
CA THR A 353 -42.46 26.58 -22.47
C THR A 353 -42.88 26.38 -21.02
N ILE A 354 -42.30 25.41 -20.32
CA ILE A 354 -42.55 25.15 -18.89
C ILE A 354 -41.41 25.77 -18.10
N ASP A 355 -41.72 26.65 -17.14
CA ASP A 355 -40.76 27.24 -16.21
C ASP A 355 -40.68 26.36 -14.93
N PRO A 356 -39.52 26.18 -14.27
CA PRO A 356 -39.31 25.15 -13.23
C PRO A 356 -40.01 25.35 -11.88
N GLY A 357 -41.09 26.14 -11.81
CA GLY A 357 -41.73 26.50 -10.53
C GLY A 357 -43.25 26.65 -10.55
N ASP A 358 -43.94 26.34 -11.65
CA ASP A 358 -45.39 26.54 -11.73
C ASP A 358 -46.16 25.22 -11.53
N THR A 359 -46.83 25.06 -10.38
CA THR A 359 -47.55 23.84 -9.98
C THR A 359 -49.03 23.82 -10.37
N ASN A 360 -49.52 24.82 -11.09
CA ASN A 360 -50.94 24.88 -11.48
C ASN A 360 -51.16 25.14 -12.97
N LEU A 361 -51.16 24.05 -13.75
CA LEU A 361 -51.69 24.06 -15.11
C LEU A 361 -53.11 23.48 -15.09
N GLY A 362 -54.10 24.36 -15.28
CA GLY A 362 -55.49 23.97 -15.48
C GLY A 362 -55.67 23.24 -16.82
N LEU A 363 -55.56 21.92 -16.80
CA LEU A 363 -55.90 21.00 -17.90
C LEU A 363 -56.91 19.94 -17.40
N PRO A 364 -57.78 19.40 -18.28
CA PRO A 364 -58.82 18.47 -17.87
C PRO A 364 -58.23 17.18 -17.28
N SER A 365 -58.93 16.67 -16.26
CA SER A 365 -58.58 15.70 -15.22
C SER A 365 -58.05 14.29 -15.60
N GLU A 366 -57.32 14.09 -16.69
CA GLU A 366 -56.81 12.75 -17.08
C GLU A 366 -55.37 12.79 -17.63
N ALA A 367 -54.43 13.24 -16.79
CA ALA A 367 -53.00 12.89 -16.82
C ALA A 367 -52.30 13.60 -15.64
N ILE A 368 -52.06 12.89 -14.53
CA ILE A 368 -51.24 13.43 -13.44
C ILE A 368 -49.79 12.97 -13.70
N LEU A 369 -48.93 13.89 -14.09
CA LEU A 369 -47.48 13.66 -14.09
C LEU A 369 -46.98 13.94 -12.66
N TYR A 370 -46.58 12.91 -11.91
CA TYR A 370 -45.82 13.11 -10.68
C TYR A 370 -44.37 13.43 -11.06
N SER A 371 -43.91 14.66 -10.83
CA SER A 371 -42.49 15.01 -10.90
C SER A 371 -41.89 14.98 -9.50
N GLY A 372 -41.55 13.79 -9.03
CA GLY A 372 -40.64 13.61 -7.89
C GLY A 372 -39.26 13.25 -8.43
N PHE A 373 -38.50 14.25 -8.88
CA PHE A 373 -37.09 14.07 -9.20
C PHE A 373 -36.28 14.53 -7.99
N ASP A 374 -35.60 13.60 -7.32
CA ASP A 374 -34.54 13.94 -6.40
C ASP A 374 -33.27 14.12 -7.23
N PHE A 375 -32.85 15.37 -7.42
CA PHE A 375 -31.61 15.68 -8.11
C PHE A 375 -30.48 15.61 -7.09
N GLY A 376 -29.77 14.49 -7.09
CA GLY A 376 -28.55 14.33 -6.30
C GLY A 376 -27.67 15.56 -6.43
N GLY A 377 -27.25 16.09 -5.27
CA GLY A 377 -26.30 17.19 -5.16
C GLY A 377 -24.94 16.85 -5.81
N PRO A 378 -23.93 17.73 -5.68
CA PRO A 378 -22.60 17.48 -6.22
C PRO A 378 -22.12 16.06 -5.89
N ILE A 379 -21.76 15.29 -6.93
CA ILE A 379 -21.21 13.93 -6.80
C ILE A 379 -19.79 14.09 -6.24
N TYR A 380 -19.67 14.01 -4.92
CA TYR A 380 -18.38 13.77 -4.27
C TYR A 380 -18.01 12.30 -4.48
N PRO A 381 -16.72 11.94 -4.63
CA PRO A 381 -16.33 10.54 -4.57
C PRO A 381 -16.87 9.94 -3.27
N GLU A 382 -17.65 8.86 -3.34
CA GLU A 382 -18.31 8.31 -2.17
C GLU A 382 -17.29 7.51 -1.36
N PHE A 383 -16.67 8.12 -0.36
CA PHE A 383 -15.91 7.37 0.63
C PHE A 383 -16.87 6.61 1.53
N LYS A 384 -16.79 5.28 1.46
CA LYS A 384 -17.49 4.42 2.41
C LYS A 384 -16.93 4.64 3.82
N ALA A 385 -17.81 5.00 4.76
CA ALA A 385 -17.43 5.20 6.16
C ALA A 385 -16.79 3.92 6.73
N GLY A 386 -15.68 4.10 7.45
CA GLY A 386 -14.90 3.02 8.05
C GLY A 386 -14.98 3.06 9.58
N THR A 387 -15.21 1.92 10.21
CA THR A 387 -15.50 1.87 11.66
C THR A 387 -14.27 1.57 12.49
N ILE A 388 -14.03 2.37 13.53
CA ILE A 388 -12.87 2.26 14.43
C ILE A 388 -13.25 1.42 15.65
N PHE A 389 -14.32 1.83 16.35
CA PHE A 389 -14.91 1.12 17.47
C PHE A 389 -16.38 0.88 17.18
N HIS A 390 -16.86 -0.32 17.45
CA HIS A 390 -18.28 -0.59 17.48
C HIS A 390 -18.61 -1.57 18.60
N MET A 391 -19.59 -1.20 19.40
CA MET A 391 -20.21 -2.05 20.39
C MET A 391 -21.71 -1.83 20.23
N SER A 392 -22.40 -2.85 19.72
CA SER A 392 -23.85 -2.83 19.46
C SER A 392 -24.59 -2.22 20.66
N SER A 393 -25.63 -1.45 20.40
CA SER A 393 -26.51 -0.81 21.39
C SER A 393 -25.83 0.12 22.39
N SER A 394 -24.53 0.42 22.20
CA SER A 394 -23.70 1.19 23.12
C SER A 394 -23.07 2.39 22.41
N TYR A 395 -22.11 2.13 21.51
CA TYR A 395 -21.39 3.18 20.81
C TYR A 395 -20.79 2.70 19.49
N THR A 396 -20.67 3.64 18.55
CA THR A 396 -19.91 3.47 17.31
C THR A 396 -19.06 4.72 17.08
N VAL A 397 -17.78 4.52 16.76
CA VAL A 397 -16.86 5.59 16.36
C VAL A 397 -16.35 5.26 14.97
N SER A 398 -16.59 6.16 14.02
CA SER A 398 -16.32 5.93 12.60
C SER A 398 -15.53 7.08 11.98
N LEU A 399 -14.65 6.75 11.04
CA LEU A 399 -14.03 7.67 10.11
C LEU A 399 -15.00 7.89 8.94
N VAL A 400 -15.30 9.13 8.62
CA VAL A 400 -16.20 9.51 7.53
C VAL A 400 -15.57 10.60 6.65
N SER A 401 -16.10 10.81 5.44
CA SER A 401 -15.58 11.84 4.52
C SER A 401 -15.79 13.25 5.06
N GLY A 402 -14.80 14.10 4.79
CA GLY A 402 -14.98 15.55 4.79
C GLY A 402 -15.28 16.06 3.39
N SER A 403 -15.49 17.37 3.25
CA SER A 403 -15.82 17.99 1.97
C SER A 403 -14.60 18.22 1.04
N SER A 404 -13.37 18.03 1.54
CA SER A 404 -12.14 18.40 0.85
C SER A 404 -11.64 17.28 -0.07
N THR A 405 -11.33 17.67 -1.31
CA THR A 405 -10.67 16.84 -2.31
C THR A 405 -9.39 17.49 -2.81
N SER A 406 -8.44 16.66 -3.23
CA SER A 406 -7.15 17.11 -3.74
C SER A 406 -7.27 17.67 -5.17
N ASN A 407 -6.56 18.76 -5.44
CA ASN A 407 -6.66 19.54 -6.69
C ASN A 407 -6.19 18.84 -7.97
N TYR A 408 -5.57 17.65 -7.88
CA TYR A 408 -4.93 17.00 -9.03
C TYR A 408 -5.70 15.79 -9.56
N ASP A 409 -6.36 15.03 -8.67
CA ASP A 409 -7.01 13.75 -9.02
C ASP A 409 -8.44 13.61 -8.44
N GLU A 410 -9.01 14.69 -7.87
CA GLU A 410 -10.30 14.71 -7.15
C GLU A 410 -10.39 13.71 -5.98
N GLU A 411 -9.26 13.15 -5.55
CA GLU A 411 -9.21 12.21 -4.42
C GLU A 411 -9.49 12.93 -3.10
N LEU A 412 -10.30 12.32 -2.24
CA LEU A 412 -10.57 12.83 -0.89
C LEU A 412 -9.27 12.96 -0.09
N ASP A 413 -9.09 14.15 0.50
CA ASP A 413 -7.94 14.44 1.34
C ASP A 413 -8.31 14.98 2.73
N GLY A 414 -9.59 15.27 2.97
CA GLY A 414 -10.16 15.64 4.26
C GLY A 414 -11.18 14.62 4.80
N PHE A 415 -11.16 14.42 6.12
CA PHE A 415 -11.99 13.45 6.84
C PHE A 415 -12.54 14.04 8.14
N ARG A 416 -13.55 13.36 8.71
CA ARG A 416 -14.18 13.68 9.99
C ARG A 416 -14.27 12.42 10.85
N ILE A 417 -14.49 12.60 12.15
CA ILE A 417 -14.83 11.52 13.08
C ILE A 417 -16.29 11.66 13.46
N MET A 418 -17.02 10.55 13.40
CA MET A 418 -18.41 10.45 13.78
C MET A 418 -18.57 9.55 15.01
N LEU A 419 -19.37 10.00 15.97
CA LEU A 419 -19.78 9.28 17.16
C LEU A 419 -21.28 8.99 17.04
N GLN A 420 -21.66 7.74 17.28
CA GLN A 420 -23.03 7.30 17.45
C GLN A 420 -23.16 6.65 18.82
N LEU A 421 -24.24 6.92 19.56
CA LEU A 421 -24.47 6.36 20.88
C LEU A 421 -25.83 5.68 20.97
N SER A 422 -25.96 4.73 21.90
CA SER A 422 -27.22 4.02 22.19
C SER A 422 -27.88 3.44 20.93
N SER A 423 -29.18 3.67 20.69
CA SER A 423 -29.90 3.20 19.50
C SER A 423 -29.30 3.70 18.19
N SER A 424 -28.68 4.88 18.17
CA SER A 424 -28.00 5.39 16.97
C SER A 424 -26.75 4.57 16.61
N ALA A 425 -26.18 3.81 17.54
CA ALA A 425 -25.04 2.92 17.28
C ALA A 425 -25.39 1.70 16.43
N GLU A 426 -26.68 1.39 16.24
CA GLU A 426 -27.19 0.32 15.36
C GLU A 426 -27.28 0.76 13.88
N VAL A 427 -27.16 2.06 13.62
CA VAL A 427 -27.25 2.60 12.26
C VAL A 427 -25.90 2.40 11.55
N PRO A 428 -25.86 1.77 10.37
CA PRO A 428 -24.62 1.63 9.63
C PRO A 428 -24.01 3.00 9.25
N PRO A 429 -22.72 3.27 9.51
CA PRO A 429 -22.19 4.62 9.44
C PRO A 429 -22.21 5.25 8.04
N SER A 430 -22.14 4.45 6.97
CA SER A 430 -22.21 5.01 5.60
C SER A 430 -23.62 5.45 5.19
N THR A 431 -24.68 5.07 5.93
CA THR A 431 -26.05 5.48 5.59
C THR A 431 -26.43 6.82 6.24
N ILE A 432 -25.57 7.37 7.10
CA ILE A 432 -25.80 8.62 7.80
C ILE A 432 -25.39 9.79 6.88
N PRO A 433 -26.34 10.65 6.46
CA PRO A 433 -25.99 11.82 5.66
C PRO A 433 -25.21 12.83 6.52
N LEU A 434 -24.10 13.33 5.98
CA LEU A 434 -23.29 14.37 6.63
C LEU A 434 -23.57 15.78 6.09
N TYR A 435 -24.19 15.84 4.90
CA TYR A 435 -24.53 17.06 4.21
C TYR A 435 -25.99 17.03 3.77
N ASP A 436 -26.65 18.17 3.78
CA ASP A 436 -28.01 18.31 3.24
C ASP A 436 -28.00 18.28 1.70
N GLY A 437 -29.18 18.25 1.07
CA GLY A 437 -29.31 18.28 -0.39
C GLY A 437 -28.76 19.55 -1.06
N SER A 438 -28.37 20.56 -0.28
CA SER A 438 -27.70 21.79 -0.74
C SER A 438 -26.19 21.78 -0.50
N GLY A 439 -25.63 20.69 0.04
CA GLY A 439 -24.20 20.55 0.37
C GLY A 439 -23.77 21.23 1.67
N ASN A 440 -24.69 21.71 2.51
CA ASN A 440 -24.35 22.25 3.82
C ASN A 440 -24.18 21.12 4.84
N ILE A 441 -23.30 21.32 5.82
CA ILE A 441 -23.11 20.36 6.92
C ILE A 441 -24.41 20.24 7.72
N ILE A 442 -24.87 19.01 7.95
CA ILE A 442 -25.98 18.72 8.87
C ILE A 442 -25.48 18.90 10.30
N GLU A 443 -26.25 19.63 11.12
CA GLU A 443 -25.89 19.86 12.52
C GLU A 443 -26.03 18.58 13.36
N ASN A 444 -25.23 18.51 14.43
CA ASN A 444 -25.30 17.40 15.38
C ASN A 444 -26.73 17.22 15.91
N ASN A 445 -27.19 15.98 16.05
CA ASN A 445 -28.56 15.59 16.44
C ASN A 445 -29.67 15.92 15.41
N GLU A 446 -29.34 16.39 14.20
CA GLU A 446 -30.32 16.67 13.14
C GLU A 446 -30.24 15.67 11.96
N HIS A 447 -29.52 14.56 12.13
CA HIS A 447 -29.37 13.54 11.09
C HIS A 447 -30.67 12.74 10.90
N LEU A 448 -31.37 12.95 9.79
CA LEU A 448 -32.57 12.19 9.41
C LEU A 448 -32.21 11.08 8.41
N ILE A 449 -32.42 9.82 8.79
CA ILE A 449 -32.29 8.69 7.86
C ILE A 449 -33.51 8.72 6.93
N THR A 450 -33.28 8.97 5.65
CA THR A 450 -34.37 9.16 4.68
C THR A 450 -34.79 7.85 3.97
N ALA A 451 -34.03 6.76 4.15
CA ALA A 451 -34.34 5.47 3.55
C ALA A 451 -34.06 4.31 4.54
N GLY A 452 -35.07 3.44 4.73
CA GLY A 452 -34.92 2.21 5.51
C GLY A 452 -33.98 1.25 4.78
N TYR A 453 -32.73 1.16 5.24
CA TYR A 453 -31.75 0.19 4.77
C TYR A 453 -31.36 -0.70 5.95
N GLY A 454 -31.38 -2.02 5.77
CA GLY A 454 -31.11 -2.99 6.84
C GLY A 454 -32.29 -3.34 7.75
N GLY A 455 -33.53 -2.96 7.40
CA GLY A 455 -34.71 -3.26 8.20
C GLY A 455 -34.93 -2.32 9.40
N VAL A 456 -34.22 -1.19 9.43
CA VAL A 456 -34.43 -0.10 10.38
C VAL A 456 -35.48 0.87 9.80
N GLU A 457 -36.66 0.94 10.41
CA GLU A 457 -37.70 1.89 10.05
C GLU A 457 -37.22 3.33 10.37
N PRO A 458 -37.35 4.30 9.44
CA PRO A 458 -37.08 5.71 9.70
C PRO A 458 -37.86 6.17 10.94
N TYR A 459 -37.22 6.93 11.83
CA TYR A 459 -37.90 7.48 12.99
C TYR A 459 -39.03 8.42 12.56
N ASP A 460 -40.27 8.06 12.88
CA ASP A 460 -41.44 8.92 12.72
C ASP A 460 -41.69 9.66 14.05
N PRO A 461 -41.42 10.98 14.12
CA PRO A 461 -41.60 11.75 15.34
C PRO A 461 -43.07 11.93 15.74
N MET A 462 -44.04 11.60 14.88
CA MET A 462 -45.48 11.68 15.16
C MET A 462 -46.04 10.39 15.76
N THR A 463 -45.50 9.22 15.39
CA THR A 463 -45.93 7.91 15.92
C THR A 463 -44.99 7.41 17.03
N GLY A 464 -43.74 7.88 17.04
CA GLY A 464 -42.70 7.38 17.93
C GLY A 464 -42.14 6.02 17.52
N GLU A 465 -42.44 5.55 16.30
CA GLU A 465 -41.95 4.30 15.72
C GLU A 465 -40.65 4.54 14.93
N GLY A 466 -39.75 3.56 14.88
CA GLY A 466 -38.42 3.67 14.26
C GLY A 466 -37.28 4.01 15.24
N THR A 467 -36.02 3.90 14.82
CA THR A 467 -34.86 4.13 15.70
C THR A 467 -34.50 5.62 15.80
N PRO A 468 -34.46 6.23 16.99
CA PRO A 468 -34.00 7.61 17.16
C PRO A 468 -32.54 7.77 16.70
N THR A 469 -32.32 8.77 15.83
CA THR A 469 -31.02 9.17 15.27
C THR A 469 -30.48 10.45 15.91
N ASP A 470 -30.97 10.77 17.10
CA ASP A 470 -30.76 12.00 17.85
C ASP A 470 -29.46 12.00 18.67
N LEU A 471 -28.67 10.92 18.62
CA LEU A 471 -27.38 10.79 19.30
C LEU A 471 -26.23 10.50 18.31
N ILE A 472 -26.23 11.24 17.21
CA ILE A 472 -25.21 11.22 16.17
C ILE A 472 -24.48 12.57 16.17
N PHE A 473 -23.16 12.52 16.33
CA PHE A 473 -22.30 13.68 16.45
C PHE A 473 -21.09 13.55 15.52
N ALA A 474 -20.67 14.64 14.89
CA ALA A 474 -19.47 14.66 14.07
C ALA A 474 -18.50 15.78 14.48
N SER A 475 -17.21 15.52 14.27
CA SER A 475 -16.19 16.57 14.32
C SER A 475 -16.39 17.61 13.22
N SER A 476 -15.70 18.73 13.31
CA SER A 476 -15.68 19.76 12.27
C SER A 476 -15.26 19.16 10.94
N ASP A 477 -15.81 19.73 9.86
CA ASP A 477 -15.50 19.28 8.51
C ASP A 477 -14.00 19.40 8.18
N ASN A 478 -13.46 18.37 7.53
CA ASN A 478 -12.04 18.24 7.16
C ASN A 478 -11.04 18.40 8.34
N SER A 479 -11.46 18.01 9.54
CA SER A 479 -10.63 18.08 10.75
C SER A 479 -9.45 17.10 10.72
N LEU A 480 -9.54 16.02 9.94
CA LEU A 480 -8.47 15.05 9.70
C LEU A 480 -8.01 15.10 8.25
N LYS A 481 -6.73 14.79 8.01
CA LYS A 481 -6.11 14.82 6.67
C LYS A 481 -5.51 13.47 6.30
N ARG A 482 -5.57 13.15 5.00
CA ARG A 482 -4.91 11.96 4.45
C ARG A 482 -3.40 11.96 4.72
N ASP A 483 -2.86 10.79 5.06
CA ASP A 483 -1.46 10.53 5.40
C ASP A 483 -0.92 11.29 6.63
N HIS A 484 -1.80 11.86 7.46
CA HIS A 484 -1.40 12.54 8.70
C HIS A 484 -1.85 11.74 9.91
N TRP A 485 -0.94 11.54 10.86
CA TRP A 485 -1.32 11.06 12.19
C TRP A 485 -2.06 12.17 12.94
N HIS A 486 -3.28 11.87 13.35
CA HIS A 486 -4.10 12.71 14.21
C HIS A 486 -4.36 12.02 15.53
N HIS A 487 -4.20 12.76 16.62
CA HIS A 487 -4.67 12.31 17.93
C HIS A 487 -6.12 12.73 18.11
N VAL A 488 -7.00 11.76 18.35
CA VAL A 488 -8.44 12.00 18.53
C VAL A 488 -8.83 11.57 19.94
N ALA A 489 -9.51 12.46 20.65
CA ALA A 489 -10.26 12.09 21.84
C ALA A 489 -11.70 12.59 21.77
N ILE A 490 -12.65 11.70 22.05
CA ILE A 490 -14.08 12.02 22.13
C ILE A 490 -14.47 11.84 23.58
N ARG A 491 -14.89 12.91 24.24
CA ARG A 491 -15.19 12.89 25.67
C ARG A 491 -16.53 13.50 25.95
N TRP A 492 -17.22 12.93 26.93
CA TRP A 492 -18.49 13.44 27.42
C TRP A 492 -18.57 13.22 28.93
N GLY A 493 -19.13 14.20 29.63
CA GLY A 493 -19.43 14.12 31.05
C GLY A 493 -20.91 14.31 31.29
N THR A 494 -21.42 13.77 32.39
CA THR A 494 -22.84 13.83 32.77
C THR A 494 -23.27 15.25 33.16
N ASP A 495 -24.54 15.46 33.52
CA ASP A 495 -24.98 16.75 34.06
C ASP A 495 -24.17 17.21 35.29
N ALA A 496 -23.58 16.28 36.04
CA ALA A 496 -22.71 16.57 37.17
C ALA A 496 -21.26 16.92 36.77
N VAL A 497 -20.82 16.52 35.58
CA VAL A 497 -19.45 16.68 35.09
C VAL A 497 -19.48 17.36 33.72
N ASN A 498 -18.99 18.59 33.64
CA ASN A 498 -19.03 19.37 32.39
C ASN A 498 -20.45 19.69 31.88
N ASN A 499 -21.46 19.68 32.76
CA ASN A 499 -22.85 20.08 32.47
C ASN A 499 -23.45 19.39 31.24
N GLY A 500 -23.23 18.07 31.08
CA GLY A 500 -23.76 17.31 29.94
C GLY A 500 -23.09 17.64 28.59
N THR A 501 -22.02 18.43 28.59
CA THR A 501 -21.31 18.83 27.36
C THR A 501 -20.22 17.83 27.03
N GLY A 502 -20.22 17.36 25.78
CA GLY A 502 -19.17 16.56 25.17
C GLY A 502 -18.38 17.36 24.13
N SER A 503 -17.20 16.87 23.79
CA SER A 503 -16.32 17.52 22.82
C SER A 503 -15.47 16.52 22.05
N PHE A 504 -15.26 16.79 20.77
CA PHE A 504 -14.16 16.22 20.00
C PHE A 504 -12.90 17.03 20.27
N VAL A 505 -11.81 16.34 20.58
CA VAL A 505 -10.48 16.93 20.78
C VAL A 505 -9.55 16.34 19.73
N ILE A 506 -9.05 17.17 18.84
CA ILE A 506 -8.18 16.77 17.72
C ILE A 506 -6.86 17.49 17.88
N ASP A 507 -5.76 16.73 17.86
CA ASP A 507 -4.39 17.22 18.00
C ASP A 507 -4.17 18.15 19.21
N GLY A 508 -4.81 17.78 20.33
CA GLY A 508 -4.71 18.49 21.60
C GLY A 508 -5.54 19.76 21.72
N LYS A 509 -6.48 19.99 20.79
CA LYS A 509 -7.39 21.15 20.79
C LYS A 509 -8.84 20.70 20.71
N VAL A 510 -9.73 21.40 21.42
CA VAL A 510 -11.18 21.20 21.25
C VAL A 510 -11.56 21.65 19.84
N ASP A 511 -12.16 20.75 19.08
CA ASP A 511 -12.55 20.93 17.68
C ASP A 511 -14.02 21.31 17.55
N SER A 512 -14.92 20.41 17.93
CA SER A 512 -16.37 20.65 18.03
C SER A 512 -16.92 20.18 19.37
N GLU A 513 -18.06 20.74 19.76
CA GLU A 513 -18.77 20.41 21.00
C GLU A 513 -20.17 19.87 20.67
N PHE A 514 -20.69 19.07 21.58
CA PHE A 514 -22.06 18.56 21.53
C PHE A 514 -22.63 18.50 22.95
N VAL A 515 -23.94 18.42 23.08
CA VAL A 515 -24.61 18.40 24.37
C VAL A 515 -25.54 17.20 24.44
N ILE A 516 -25.45 16.44 25.53
CA ILE A 516 -26.39 15.37 25.86
C ILE A 516 -26.91 15.65 27.26
N GLN A 517 -28.19 15.97 27.37
CA GLN A 517 -28.86 16.25 28.65
C GLN A 517 -29.35 14.95 29.28
N SER A 518 -28.42 14.08 29.65
CA SER A 518 -28.72 12.80 30.30
C SER A 518 -27.73 12.47 31.41
N GLY A 519 -28.18 11.70 32.41
CA GLY A 519 -27.32 11.12 33.44
C GLY A 519 -26.56 9.88 32.98
N SER A 520 -27.02 9.21 31.92
CA SER A 520 -26.36 8.08 31.26
C SER A 520 -26.72 8.06 29.78
N VAL A 521 -25.81 7.62 28.93
CA VAL A 521 -26.00 7.56 27.46
C VAL A 521 -25.83 6.15 26.90
N ILE A 522 -25.53 5.18 27.77
CA ILE A 522 -25.42 3.77 27.43
C ILE A 522 -26.30 2.99 28.42
N PRO A 523 -27.05 1.96 27.96
CA PRO A 523 -27.90 1.18 28.86
C PRO A 523 -27.07 0.55 29.97
N GLN A 524 -27.41 0.84 31.23
CA GLN A 524 -26.75 0.26 32.41
C GLN A 524 -27.28 -1.14 32.76
N GLU A 525 -28.48 -1.49 32.31
CA GLU A 525 -29.14 -2.76 32.60
C GLU A 525 -29.71 -3.32 31.30
N PHE A 526 -29.30 -4.55 30.97
CA PHE A 526 -29.95 -5.38 29.97
C PHE A 526 -30.68 -6.49 30.76
N ASP A 527 -32.01 -6.42 30.80
CA ASP A 527 -32.81 -7.34 31.62
C ASP A 527 -32.87 -8.73 30.95
N ASN A 528 -32.57 -9.78 31.69
CA ASN A 528 -32.75 -11.16 31.21
C ASN A 528 -34.17 -11.69 31.49
N HIS A 529 -35.06 -10.89 32.12
CA HIS A 529 -36.46 -11.23 32.36
C HIS A 529 -37.34 -10.90 31.16
N ILE A 530 -37.13 -11.64 30.06
CA ILE A 530 -38.05 -11.67 28.92
C ILE A 530 -39.38 -12.26 29.39
N THR A 531 -40.29 -11.38 29.81
CA THR A 531 -41.71 -11.68 30.00
C THR A 531 -42.58 -11.04 28.92
N HIS A 532 -41.96 -10.25 28.03
CA HIS A 532 -42.58 -9.63 26.86
C HIS A 532 -41.79 -10.06 25.60
N LEU A 533 -42.52 -10.60 24.62
CA LEU A 533 -41.98 -11.19 23.38
C LEU A 533 -41.78 -10.14 22.28
N ASP A 534 -41.65 -8.87 22.66
CA ASP A 534 -41.70 -7.74 21.76
C ASP A 534 -40.31 -7.05 21.75
N GLU A 535 -39.52 -7.33 20.71
CA GLU A 535 -38.48 -6.43 20.13
C GLU A 535 -37.41 -5.80 21.05
N GLU A 536 -36.97 -6.43 22.15
CA GLU A 536 -35.90 -5.87 23.00
C GLU A 536 -34.48 -6.31 22.57
N LEU A 537 -33.56 -5.34 22.41
CA LEU A 537 -32.14 -5.52 22.06
C LEU A 537 -31.38 -6.29 23.17
N GLY A 538 -30.58 -7.29 22.79
CA GLY A 538 -29.80 -8.14 23.70
C GLY A 538 -28.46 -7.54 24.17
N ASP A 539 -27.79 -8.21 25.12
CA ASP A 539 -26.49 -7.79 25.68
C ASP A 539 -25.43 -7.56 24.56
N PRO A 540 -24.73 -6.42 24.53
CA PRO A 540 -23.75 -6.04 23.49
C PRO A 540 -22.40 -6.78 23.60
N SER A 541 -22.47 -8.10 23.60
CA SER A 541 -21.50 -9.12 24.03
C SER A 541 -20.07 -9.06 23.44
N ALA A 542 -19.74 -8.10 22.58
CA ALA A 542 -18.40 -7.88 22.03
C ALA A 542 -18.14 -6.41 21.61
N VAL A 543 -16.85 -6.06 21.57
CA VAL A 543 -16.34 -4.85 20.91
C VAL A 543 -15.66 -5.23 19.61
N PHE A 544 -16.07 -4.61 18.51
CA PHE A 544 -15.55 -4.78 17.17
C PHE A 544 -14.60 -3.62 16.85
N ILE A 545 -13.39 -3.94 16.37
CA ILE A 545 -12.38 -2.96 15.95
C ILE A 545 -12.09 -3.14 14.46
N GLY A 546 -12.18 -2.04 13.71
CA GLY A 546 -11.83 -1.98 12.29
C GLY A 546 -12.97 -2.32 11.32
N ASN A 547 -14.17 -2.66 11.80
CA ASN A 547 -15.37 -2.86 10.99
C ASN A 547 -16.65 -2.71 11.84
N PHE A 548 -17.79 -2.50 11.18
CA PHE A 548 -19.12 -2.37 11.81
C PHE A 548 -19.86 -3.71 11.77
N TYR A 549 -20.44 -4.14 12.89
CA TYR A 549 -21.26 -5.34 12.92
C TYR A 549 -22.69 -5.01 12.48
N GLU A 550 -23.11 -5.56 11.35
CA GLU A 550 -24.49 -5.49 10.88
C GLU A 550 -25.16 -6.82 11.18
N GLY A 551 -25.95 -6.91 12.25
CA GLY A 551 -26.65 -8.14 12.58
C GLY A 551 -27.66 -7.95 13.71
N ARG A 552 -28.64 -8.84 13.80
CA ARG A 552 -29.60 -8.82 14.90
C ARG A 552 -28.93 -9.33 16.18
N ASN A 553 -29.07 -8.54 17.24
CA ASN A 553 -28.69 -8.92 18.60
C ASN A 553 -29.97 -9.09 19.43
N ASN A 554 -30.70 -10.22 19.29
CA ASN A 554 -31.99 -10.46 19.97
C ASN A 554 -32.02 -11.85 20.63
N LEU A 555 -32.66 -11.93 21.80
CA LEU A 555 -32.95 -13.12 22.59
C LEU A 555 -34.40 -13.62 22.35
N ASP A 556 -34.80 -13.98 21.13
CA ASP A 556 -36.11 -14.65 20.96
C ASP A 556 -36.03 -16.12 21.38
N VAL A 557 -36.30 -16.36 22.66
CA VAL A 557 -36.28 -17.70 23.29
C VAL A 557 -37.41 -18.62 22.78
N THR A 558 -38.40 -18.08 22.05
CA THR A 558 -39.62 -18.81 21.64
C THR A 558 -39.66 -19.21 20.19
N ALA A 559 -39.03 -18.45 19.28
CA ALA A 559 -38.96 -18.80 17.87
C ALA A 559 -37.89 -19.86 17.57
N MET A 560 -36.71 -19.77 18.20
CA MET A 560 -35.67 -20.81 18.18
C MET A 560 -34.77 -20.64 19.42
N PRO A 561 -34.68 -21.61 20.34
CA PRO A 561 -34.05 -21.39 21.66
C PRO A 561 -32.53 -21.08 21.66
N ASN A 562 -31.87 -20.96 20.50
CA ASN A 562 -30.41 -21.07 20.37
C ASN A 562 -29.69 -20.11 19.40
N GLN A 563 -30.32 -19.15 18.72
CA GLN A 563 -29.66 -18.43 17.62
C GLN A 563 -29.87 -16.91 17.69
N HIS A 564 -28.80 -16.15 17.39
CA HIS A 564 -28.73 -14.67 17.26
C HIS A 564 -28.27 -13.83 18.47
N TYR A 565 -27.19 -14.28 19.13
CA TYR A 565 -26.46 -13.42 20.07
C TYR A 565 -24.99 -13.32 19.63
N ILE A 566 -24.42 -12.11 19.70
CA ILE A 566 -23.03 -11.79 19.37
C ILE A 566 -22.02 -12.75 20.05
N GLY A 567 -22.38 -13.32 21.19
CA GLY A 567 -21.58 -14.35 21.87
C GLY A 567 -21.32 -15.61 21.03
N GLY A 568 -22.10 -15.91 19.99
CA GLY A 568 -21.86 -17.03 19.08
C GLY A 568 -20.61 -16.86 18.20
N PHE A 569 -19.96 -15.69 18.21
CA PHE A 569 -18.58 -15.55 17.70
C PHE A 569 -17.55 -16.29 18.57
N PHE A 570 -17.91 -16.72 19.78
CA PHE A 570 -17.03 -17.39 20.75
C PHE A 570 -17.57 -18.78 21.14
N ASP A 571 -18.18 -19.48 20.19
CA ASP A 571 -18.70 -20.83 20.40
C ASP A 571 -17.61 -21.84 20.83
N SER A 572 -18.02 -23.01 21.28
CA SER A 572 -17.08 -23.99 21.84
C SER A 572 -16.05 -24.53 20.85
N ALA A 573 -16.36 -24.60 19.55
CA ALA A 573 -15.43 -25.06 18.54
C ALA A 573 -14.41 -23.96 18.21
N THR A 574 -14.86 -22.73 17.99
CA THR A 574 -13.98 -21.58 17.73
C THR A 574 -13.11 -21.23 18.93
N SER A 575 -13.62 -21.38 20.15
CA SER A 575 -12.85 -21.24 21.39
C SER A 575 -11.61 -22.14 21.43
N VAL A 576 -11.73 -23.40 20.99
CA VAL A 576 -10.60 -24.34 20.93
C VAL A 576 -9.68 -24.05 19.75
N SER A 577 -10.24 -23.82 18.55
CA SER A 577 -9.42 -23.66 17.34
C SER A 577 -8.69 -22.31 17.29
N GLU A 578 -9.25 -21.26 17.88
CA GLU A 578 -8.71 -19.89 17.84
C GLU A 578 -8.20 -19.40 19.21
N GLY A 579 -8.40 -20.17 20.29
CA GLY A 579 -7.91 -19.84 21.63
C GLY A 579 -8.67 -18.69 22.28
N LEU A 580 -10.00 -18.75 22.29
CA LEU A 580 -10.88 -17.68 22.78
C LEU A 580 -11.54 -18.09 24.11
N ILE A 581 -11.76 -17.13 25.01
CA ILE A 581 -12.46 -17.33 26.29
C ILE A 581 -13.65 -16.36 26.35
N TYR A 582 -14.82 -16.87 26.73
CA TYR A 582 -16.04 -16.07 26.89
C TYR A 582 -16.67 -16.32 28.27
N GLY A 583 -16.47 -15.37 29.21
CA GLY A 583 -16.97 -15.46 30.59
C GLY A 583 -16.34 -16.60 31.42
N ASP A 584 -16.99 -16.97 32.53
CA ASP A 584 -16.58 -18.07 33.42
C ASP A 584 -16.97 -19.47 32.91
N ASN A 585 -17.80 -19.55 31.87
CA ASN A 585 -18.28 -20.81 31.30
C ASN A 585 -17.36 -21.27 30.15
N VAL A 586 -16.29 -21.98 30.50
CA VAL A 586 -15.55 -22.80 29.54
C VAL A 586 -16.44 -23.99 29.14
N GLY A 587 -17.17 -23.84 28.04
CA GLY A 587 -17.84 -24.93 27.33
C GLY A 587 -19.17 -25.40 27.91
N SER A 588 -20.25 -25.14 27.18
CA SER A 588 -21.40 -26.02 26.86
C SER A 588 -22.67 -25.20 26.66
N GLY A 589 -22.99 -24.88 25.39
CA GLY A 589 -24.32 -24.36 25.04
C GLY A 589 -24.36 -23.15 24.11
N LEU A 590 -23.22 -22.63 23.66
CA LEU A 590 -23.20 -21.59 22.64
C LEU A 590 -23.08 -22.22 21.25
N ASP A 591 -24.13 -22.09 20.43
CA ASP A 591 -24.11 -22.48 19.02
C ASP A 591 -23.40 -21.41 18.17
N ALA A 592 -22.67 -21.85 17.15
CA ALA A 592 -22.01 -20.94 16.20
C ALA A 592 -23.04 -20.07 15.47
N LEU A 593 -22.68 -18.80 15.23
CA LEU A 593 -23.50 -17.90 14.41
C LEU A 593 -23.62 -18.46 12.98
N GLU A 594 -24.86 -18.55 12.47
CA GLU A 594 -25.10 -18.99 11.10
C GLU A 594 -24.55 -17.95 10.10
N HIS A 595 -23.87 -18.43 9.06
CA HIS A 595 -23.35 -17.59 7.99
C HIS A 595 -24.49 -16.85 7.27
N GLY A 596 -24.32 -15.55 7.01
CA GLY A 596 -25.33 -14.71 6.36
C GLY A 596 -26.35 -14.06 7.31
N THR A 597 -26.24 -14.30 8.62
CA THR A 597 -27.06 -13.61 9.64
C THR A 597 -26.46 -12.28 10.11
N TYR A 598 -25.21 -12.02 9.71
CA TYR A 598 -24.49 -10.79 9.97
C TYR A 598 -23.64 -10.39 8.76
N ALA A 599 -23.24 -9.13 8.69
CA ALA A 599 -22.31 -8.60 7.71
C ALA A 599 -21.33 -7.59 8.34
N PHE A 600 -20.23 -7.35 7.63
CA PHE A 600 -19.18 -6.41 7.99
C PHE A 600 -18.82 -5.56 6.77
N ASN A 601 -19.66 -4.58 6.44
CA ASN A 601 -19.50 -3.81 5.19
C ASN A 601 -18.84 -2.46 5.36
N HIS A 602 -18.38 -2.08 6.56
CA HIS A 602 -17.79 -0.78 6.85
C HIS A 602 -16.34 -0.90 7.34
N PRO A 603 -15.45 -1.55 6.55
CA PRO A 603 -14.06 -1.73 6.92
C PRO A 603 -13.35 -0.38 7.05
N LEU A 604 -12.55 -0.26 8.09
CA LEU A 604 -11.67 0.88 8.26
C LEU A 604 -10.59 0.88 7.18
N ASN A 605 -10.33 2.06 6.62
CA ASN A 605 -9.29 2.28 5.60
C ASN A 605 -8.23 3.25 6.12
N ALA A 606 -7.75 2.96 7.32
CA ALA A 606 -6.84 3.80 8.08
C ALA A 606 -5.91 2.94 8.94
N GLU A 607 -4.80 3.54 9.34
CA GLU A 607 -3.97 2.99 10.40
C GLU A 607 -4.37 3.58 11.75
N VAL A 608 -4.37 2.76 12.80
CA VAL A 608 -4.69 3.20 14.17
C VAL A 608 -3.70 2.62 15.18
N HIS A 609 -3.47 3.33 16.29
CA HIS A 609 -2.77 2.78 17.45
C HIS A 609 -3.20 3.48 18.74
N ASP A 610 -2.80 2.90 19.87
CA ASP A 610 -3.07 3.44 21.21
C ASP A 610 -4.58 3.56 21.52
N LEU A 611 -5.37 2.54 21.17
CA LEU A 611 -6.82 2.52 21.31
C LEU A 611 -7.23 2.43 22.80
N LYS A 612 -7.88 3.46 23.36
CA LYS A 612 -8.31 3.51 24.77
C LYS A 612 -9.78 3.88 24.92
N VAL A 613 -10.45 3.26 25.90
CA VAL A 613 -11.79 3.64 26.38
C VAL A 613 -11.73 3.86 27.89
N TRP A 614 -12.14 5.04 28.34
CA TRP A 614 -12.22 5.43 29.75
C TRP A 614 -13.68 5.56 30.19
N ASP A 615 -13.95 5.22 31.45
CA ASP A 615 -15.27 5.30 32.10
C ASP A 615 -15.65 6.70 32.61
N HIS A 616 -14.90 7.72 32.24
CA HIS A 616 -15.13 9.09 32.69
C HIS A 616 -14.60 10.14 31.71
N TYR A 617 -15.02 11.37 31.94
CA TYR A 617 -14.54 12.56 31.23
C TYR A 617 -13.09 12.89 31.61
N ARG A 618 -12.19 12.96 30.63
CA ARG A 618 -10.79 13.39 30.82
C ARG A 618 -10.57 14.85 30.45
N SER A 619 -9.82 15.57 31.29
CA SER A 619 -9.47 16.98 31.05
C SER A 619 -8.58 17.16 29.82
N LEU A 620 -8.52 18.38 29.27
CA LEU A 620 -7.71 18.64 28.07
C LEU A 620 -6.21 18.37 28.31
N GLU A 621 -5.73 18.68 29.52
CA GLU A 621 -4.34 18.40 29.92
C GLU A 621 -4.05 16.88 29.96
N GLN A 622 -4.99 16.08 30.48
CA GLN A 622 -4.85 14.64 30.49
C GLN A 622 -4.83 14.06 29.08
N VAL A 623 -5.70 14.56 28.19
CA VAL A 623 -5.76 14.16 26.78
C VAL A 623 -4.48 14.54 26.03
N VAL A 624 -3.97 15.76 26.20
CA VAL A 624 -2.68 16.20 25.60
C VAL A 624 -1.50 15.38 26.12
N THR A 625 -1.51 15.00 27.40
CA THR A 625 -0.45 14.13 27.94
C THR A 625 -0.53 12.73 27.32
N SER A 626 -1.75 12.19 27.19
CA SER A 626 -2.08 10.92 26.54
C SER A 626 -1.60 10.88 25.09
N SER A 627 -1.68 12.01 24.38
CA SER A 627 -1.23 12.10 22.99
C SER A 627 0.30 12.05 22.85
N MET A 628 1.06 12.44 23.87
CA MET A 628 2.52 12.47 23.79
C MET A 628 3.16 11.13 24.20
N TYR A 629 2.55 10.44 25.18
CA TYR A 629 3.14 9.26 25.81
C TYR A 629 2.12 8.16 26.06
N GLY A 630 2.50 6.92 25.72
CA GLY A 630 1.70 5.73 26.03
C GLY A 630 1.70 5.39 27.52
N ILE A 631 0.68 4.65 27.95
CA ILE A 631 0.53 4.22 29.34
C ILE A 631 1.65 3.25 29.72
N SER A 632 2.39 3.56 30.79
CA SER A 632 3.52 2.75 31.27
C SER A 632 3.17 1.72 32.37
N SER A 633 1.97 1.84 32.95
CA SER A 633 1.45 0.99 34.02
C SER A 633 -0.05 1.21 34.16
N ILE A 634 -0.82 0.15 34.43
CA ILE A 634 -2.26 0.20 34.66
C ILE A 634 -2.52 -0.12 36.13
N ASN A 635 -3.22 0.75 36.85
CA ASN A 635 -3.60 0.53 38.25
C ASN A 635 -5.11 0.30 38.38
N GLN A 636 -5.50 -0.44 39.41
CA GLN A 636 -6.90 -0.63 39.75
C GLN A 636 -7.51 0.73 40.16
N GLY A 637 -8.61 1.11 39.50
CA GLY A 637 -9.30 2.37 39.76
C GLY A 637 -8.88 3.54 38.86
N ASP A 638 -7.99 3.34 37.88
CA ASP A 638 -7.64 4.38 36.89
C ASP A 638 -8.83 4.75 35.96
N GLY A 639 -9.90 3.94 35.93
CA GLY A 639 -11.06 4.16 35.06
C GLY A 639 -10.84 3.78 33.60
N LEU A 640 -9.73 3.10 33.28
CA LEU A 640 -9.45 2.57 31.95
C LEU A 640 -10.19 1.24 31.76
N LEU A 641 -11.10 1.18 30.81
CA LEU A 641 -11.93 0.00 30.53
C LEU A 641 -11.31 -0.91 29.46
N PHE A 642 -10.75 -0.30 28.41
CA PHE A 642 -10.19 -1.00 27.25
C PHE A 642 -8.88 -0.32 26.84
N TYR A 643 -7.84 -1.10 26.56
CA TYR A 643 -6.59 -0.58 26.03
C TYR A 643 -5.86 -1.57 25.12
N VAL A 644 -5.72 -1.19 23.84
CA VAL A 644 -4.94 -1.95 22.84
C VAL A 644 -3.80 -1.08 22.32
N PRO A 645 -2.64 -1.13 22.98
CA PRO A 645 -1.37 -0.74 22.40
C PRO A 645 -0.84 -1.89 21.51
N PRO A 646 -0.50 -1.66 20.23
CA PRO A 646 0.00 -2.71 19.33
C PRO A 646 1.46 -3.13 19.67
N PHE A 647 1.65 -3.68 20.87
CA PHE A 647 2.89 -4.32 21.32
C PHE A 647 2.87 -5.79 20.93
N PHE A 648 4.03 -6.31 20.54
CA PHE A 648 4.30 -7.74 20.62
C PHE A 648 4.38 -8.15 22.10
N VAL A 649 3.58 -9.16 22.45
CA VAL A 649 3.64 -9.91 23.71
C VAL A 649 3.99 -11.36 23.43
N LYS A 650 4.78 -11.98 24.31
CA LYS A 650 5.15 -13.39 24.18
C LYS A 650 3.93 -14.30 24.42
N GLU A 651 3.09 -13.94 25.38
CA GLU A 651 1.98 -14.77 25.83
C GLU A 651 0.87 -14.83 24.77
N THR A 652 0.36 -16.03 24.50
CA THR A 652 -0.89 -16.28 23.77
C THR A 652 -1.64 -17.47 24.38
N ARG A 653 -2.88 -17.68 23.92
CA ARG A 653 -3.70 -18.83 24.30
C ARG A 653 -3.43 -20.03 23.39
N GLU A 654 -3.66 -21.23 23.94
CA GLU A 654 -3.61 -22.47 23.16
C GLU A 654 -4.70 -22.44 22.09
N ARG A 655 -4.29 -22.71 20.84
CA ARG A 655 -5.15 -22.71 19.66
C ARG A 655 -4.53 -23.60 18.59
N ASP A 656 -5.23 -23.80 17.49
CA ASP A 656 -4.66 -24.48 16.34
C ASP A 656 -3.64 -23.58 15.63
N VAL A 657 -2.37 -23.99 15.66
CA VAL A 657 -1.26 -23.30 15.00
C VAL A 657 -0.75 -24.16 13.86
N LEU A 658 -0.63 -23.58 12.66
CA LEU A 658 -0.10 -24.28 11.50
C LEU A 658 1.39 -24.61 11.69
N LEU A 659 1.78 -25.84 11.37
CA LEU A 659 3.19 -26.25 11.28
C LEU A 659 3.65 -26.25 9.82
N THR A 660 2.75 -26.63 8.91
CA THR A 660 2.88 -26.54 7.46
C THR A 660 1.53 -26.07 6.89
N PRO A 661 1.44 -25.72 5.60
CA PRO A 661 0.15 -25.41 4.98
C PRO A 661 -0.90 -26.52 5.10
N PHE A 662 -0.49 -27.77 5.38
CA PHE A 662 -1.37 -28.95 5.40
C PHE A 662 -1.63 -29.48 6.81
N GLN A 663 -0.92 -28.98 7.83
CA GLN A 663 -0.92 -29.56 9.17
C GLN A 663 -0.90 -28.48 10.25
N ASN A 664 -1.70 -28.69 11.29
CA ASN A 664 -1.76 -27.87 12.48
C ASN A 664 -1.50 -28.70 13.74
N MET A 665 -1.20 -27.99 14.84
CA MET A 665 -1.08 -28.54 16.19
C MET A 665 -1.70 -27.54 17.16
N THR A 666 -2.43 -28.04 18.16
CA THR A 666 -2.96 -27.21 19.24
C THR A 666 -1.83 -26.83 20.19
N THR A 667 -1.42 -25.56 20.18
CA THR A 667 -0.29 -25.02 20.96
C THR A 667 -0.39 -23.49 21.10
N THR A 668 0.56 -22.87 21.78
CA THR A 668 0.73 -21.40 21.86
C THR A 668 1.81 -20.91 20.88
N THR A 669 1.88 -19.60 20.69
CA THR A 669 2.94 -18.90 19.94
C THR A 669 3.62 -17.87 20.82
N ASP A 670 4.95 -17.81 20.75
CA ASP A 670 5.81 -16.95 21.59
C ASP A 670 6.81 -16.10 20.80
N ASP A 671 6.69 -16.11 19.48
CA ASP A 671 7.52 -15.38 18.51
C ASP A 671 6.67 -14.48 17.61
N PRO A 672 7.23 -13.42 17.01
CA PRO A 672 6.47 -12.49 16.17
C PRO A 672 5.89 -13.13 14.89
N PHE A 673 6.45 -14.24 14.44
CA PHE A 673 5.97 -15.01 13.28
C PHE A 673 6.08 -16.51 13.57
N ASN A 674 5.44 -17.32 12.74
CA ASN A 674 5.41 -18.76 12.90
C ASN A 674 6.78 -19.40 12.57
N VAL A 675 7.59 -19.60 13.61
CA VAL A 675 8.95 -20.16 13.51
C VAL A 675 8.93 -21.60 12.96
N ALA A 676 7.95 -22.43 13.34
CA ALA A 676 7.85 -23.80 12.83
C ALA A 676 7.65 -23.82 11.31
N MET A 677 6.79 -22.93 10.80
CA MET A 677 6.52 -22.82 9.37
C MET A 677 7.72 -22.23 8.60
N SER A 678 8.33 -21.17 9.12
CA SER A 678 9.48 -20.51 8.49
C SER A 678 10.73 -21.40 8.44
N PHE A 679 11.09 -22.06 9.55
CA PHE A 679 12.29 -22.92 9.62
C PHE A 679 12.02 -24.37 9.24
N GLY A 680 10.77 -24.79 9.12
CA GLY A 680 10.38 -26.11 8.63
C GLY A 680 10.31 -26.14 7.10
N VAL A 681 9.39 -25.34 6.54
CA VAL A 681 9.00 -25.39 5.12
C VAL A 681 9.20 -24.08 4.36
N GLY A 682 9.72 -23.04 5.02
CA GLY A 682 10.03 -21.74 4.39
C GLY A 682 8.80 -20.83 4.24
N GLY A 683 7.75 -21.03 5.04
CA GLY A 683 6.52 -20.24 4.96
C GLY A 683 6.52 -19.04 5.90
N HIS A 684 6.07 -17.88 5.40
CA HIS A 684 5.87 -16.66 6.19
C HIS A 684 4.41 -16.54 6.66
N LEU A 685 4.23 -16.60 7.97
CA LEU A 685 2.93 -16.38 8.61
C LEU A 685 3.13 -15.59 9.90
N LEU A 686 2.57 -14.38 9.95
CA LEU A 686 2.64 -13.54 11.15
C LEU A 686 1.84 -14.17 12.29
N ASN A 687 2.35 -14.10 13.52
CA ASN A 687 1.58 -14.49 14.71
C ASN A 687 0.79 -13.27 15.21
N LEU A 688 -0.24 -12.88 14.47
CA LEU A 688 -1.04 -11.67 14.73
C LEU A 688 -1.63 -11.64 16.15
N GLU A 689 -1.93 -12.79 16.74
CA GLU A 689 -2.44 -12.91 18.11
C GLU A 689 -1.48 -12.30 19.14
N ASN A 690 -0.17 -12.36 18.89
CA ASN A 690 0.86 -11.79 19.76
C ASN A 690 0.89 -10.24 19.71
N PHE A 691 0.20 -9.58 18.78
CA PHE A 691 0.19 -8.12 18.62
C PHE A 691 -1.11 -7.43 19.06
N CYS A 692 -2.18 -8.21 19.26
CA CYS A 692 -3.53 -7.69 19.47
C CYS A 692 -4.04 -7.83 20.92
N ARG A 693 -3.15 -8.01 21.90
CA ARG A 693 -3.56 -8.15 23.31
C ARG A 693 -4.18 -6.87 23.84
N GLU A 694 -5.30 -7.00 24.53
CA GLU A 694 -5.92 -5.94 25.34
C GLU A 694 -5.31 -5.96 26.75
N PHE A 695 -4.82 -4.83 27.26
CA PHE A 695 -3.96 -4.81 28.46
C PHE A 695 -4.68 -4.61 29.80
N VAL A 696 -5.93 -4.13 29.83
CA VAL A 696 -6.69 -3.94 31.08
C VAL A 696 -7.10 -5.30 31.64
N ARG A 697 -7.73 -6.13 30.81
CA ARG A 697 -8.24 -7.47 31.14
C ARG A 697 -7.30 -8.59 30.70
N LYS A 698 -6.26 -8.27 29.90
CA LYS A 698 -5.28 -9.26 29.38
C LYS A 698 -5.93 -10.27 28.44
N ASP A 699 -6.92 -9.82 27.67
CA ASP A 699 -7.70 -10.65 26.75
C ASP A 699 -7.20 -10.53 25.31
N TYR A 700 -7.67 -11.43 24.44
CA TYR A 700 -7.29 -11.52 23.03
C TYR A 700 -8.56 -11.50 22.16
N PRO A 701 -8.52 -10.83 21.01
CA PRO A 701 -9.66 -10.79 20.11
C PRO A 701 -9.74 -12.08 19.29
N ARG A 702 -10.95 -12.37 18.83
CA ARG A 702 -11.14 -13.20 17.64
C ARG A 702 -10.63 -12.46 16.40
N LEU A 703 -9.88 -13.15 15.57
CA LEU A 703 -9.27 -12.62 14.34
C LEU A 703 -10.10 -13.05 13.12
N LEU A 704 -11.35 -12.57 13.01
CA LEU A 704 -12.27 -13.00 11.95
C LEU A 704 -11.73 -12.61 10.56
N ASN A 705 -11.68 -13.58 9.65
CA ASN A 705 -11.07 -13.48 8.32
C ASN A 705 -9.59 -13.03 8.31
N LEU A 706 -8.90 -13.25 9.44
CA LEU A 706 -7.48 -13.00 9.66
C LEU A 706 -6.77 -14.24 10.23
N THR A 707 -7.43 -15.40 10.17
CA THR A 707 -6.87 -16.70 10.54
C THR A 707 -6.38 -17.47 9.31
N ALA A 708 -5.42 -18.35 9.55
CA ALA A 708 -4.95 -19.30 8.57
C ALA A 708 -5.54 -20.69 8.90
N SER A 709 -6.03 -21.39 7.88
CA SER A 709 -6.56 -22.74 8.03
C SER A 709 -5.71 -23.74 7.27
N ARG A 710 -5.66 -24.98 7.76
CA ARG A 710 -4.93 -26.04 7.06
C ARG A 710 -5.65 -26.41 5.76
N ILE A 711 -4.87 -26.79 4.76
CA ILE A 711 -5.37 -27.29 3.48
C ILE A 711 -5.65 -28.79 3.62
N ASP A 712 -6.91 -29.18 3.58
CA ASP A 712 -7.35 -30.59 3.71
C ASP A 712 -7.46 -31.34 2.37
N VAL A 713 -7.19 -30.67 1.24
CA VAL A 713 -7.30 -31.25 -0.11
C VAL A 713 -5.96 -31.75 -0.64
N GLN A 714 -5.99 -32.82 -1.43
CA GLN A 714 -4.82 -33.33 -2.15
C GLN A 714 -4.45 -32.37 -3.28
N VAL A 715 -3.23 -31.84 -3.25
CA VAL A 715 -2.70 -30.96 -4.32
C VAL A 715 -1.81 -31.77 -5.25
N GLN A 716 -2.02 -31.63 -6.57
CA GLN A 716 -1.32 -32.45 -7.57
C GLN A 716 0.07 -31.93 -7.96
N THR A 717 0.38 -30.67 -7.67
CA THR A 717 1.67 -30.06 -7.98
C THR A 717 2.30 -29.54 -6.69
N PRO A 718 3.51 -30.01 -6.31
CA PRO A 718 4.22 -29.45 -5.17
C PRO A 718 4.62 -28.01 -5.48
N LEU A 719 4.17 -27.09 -4.63
CA LEU A 719 4.48 -25.66 -4.64
C LEU A 719 5.22 -25.31 -3.36
N GLU A 720 5.91 -24.18 -3.35
CA GLU A 720 6.55 -23.68 -2.13
C GLU A 720 5.50 -23.25 -1.11
N ALA A 721 5.84 -23.27 0.18
CA ALA A 721 4.89 -22.95 1.24
C ALA A 721 4.24 -21.56 1.06
N ASN A 722 5.01 -20.56 0.65
CA ASN A 722 4.49 -19.20 0.44
C ASN A 722 3.54 -19.08 -0.74
N GLU A 723 3.65 -19.92 -1.76
CA GLU A 723 2.71 -19.93 -2.87
C GLU A 723 1.31 -20.33 -2.40
N TYR A 724 1.21 -21.29 -1.46
CA TYR A 724 -0.06 -21.63 -0.81
C TYR A 724 -0.55 -20.53 0.14
N LEU A 725 0.34 -19.98 0.95
CA LEU A 725 -0.03 -18.99 1.97
C LEU A 725 -0.52 -17.69 1.34
N PHE A 726 0.21 -17.14 0.37
CA PHE A 726 -0.14 -15.88 -0.29
C PHE A 726 -1.22 -16.02 -1.37
N ALA A 727 -1.60 -17.23 -1.75
CA ALA A 727 -2.84 -17.49 -2.50
C ALA A 727 -4.10 -17.28 -1.63
N THR A 728 -3.97 -17.34 -0.30
CA THR A 728 -5.08 -17.18 0.63
C THR A 728 -5.25 -15.71 1.03
N SER A 729 -6.41 -15.13 0.73
CA SER A 729 -6.70 -13.70 0.98
C SER A 729 -6.62 -13.32 2.46
N SER A 730 -7.12 -14.17 3.38
CA SER A 730 -7.04 -13.92 4.83
C SER A 730 -5.61 -13.85 5.35
N ILE A 731 -4.70 -14.66 4.78
CA ILE A 731 -3.28 -14.67 5.17
C ILE A 731 -2.57 -13.42 4.68
N ARG A 732 -2.83 -12.99 3.44
CA ARG A 732 -2.34 -11.70 2.92
C ARG A 732 -2.76 -10.55 3.83
N LYS A 733 -4.05 -10.50 4.19
CA LYS A 733 -4.60 -9.49 5.09
C LYS A 733 -3.96 -9.55 6.48
N ARG A 734 -3.84 -10.74 7.07
CA ARG A 734 -3.22 -11.00 8.37
C ARG A 734 -1.78 -10.48 8.44
N ASN A 735 -0.96 -10.82 7.45
CA ASN A 735 0.46 -10.43 7.41
C ASN A 735 0.66 -8.91 7.29
N LEU A 736 -0.35 -8.18 6.79
CA LEU A 736 -0.33 -6.72 6.62
C LEU A 736 -1.21 -5.97 7.63
N THR A 737 -1.78 -6.66 8.63
CA THR A 737 -2.64 -6.03 9.66
C THR A 737 -1.84 -5.24 10.69
N VAL A 738 -0.53 -5.49 10.81
CA VAL A 738 0.37 -4.79 11.74
C VAL A 738 1.54 -4.25 10.93
N LEU A 739 1.90 -2.99 11.13
CA LEU A 739 3.04 -2.34 10.48
C LEU A 739 3.93 -1.65 11.52
N PRO A 740 5.23 -1.43 11.28
CA PRO A 740 6.05 -0.59 12.17
C PRO A 740 5.40 0.79 12.31
N CYS A 741 5.26 1.31 13.53
CA CYS A 741 4.63 2.61 13.72
C CYS A 741 5.52 3.72 13.15
N ASP A 742 4.97 4.60 12.31
CA ASP A 742 5.69 5.78 11.77
C ASP A 742 5.25 7.10 12.43
N ASN A 743 4.45 7.05 13.51
CA ASN A 743 4.00 8.22 14.25
C ASN A 743 5.09 8.79 15.19
N GLY A 744 5.78 9.85 14.75
CA GLY A 744 6.81 10.54 15.53
C GLY A 744 6.28 11.56 16.55
N LEU A 745 4.96 11.75 16.66
CA LEU A 745 4.34 12.63 17.66
C LEU A 745 4.15 11.94 19.01
N PHE A 746 4.27 10.60 19.03
CA PHE A 746 4.01 9.75 20.18
C PHE A 746 5.25 8.95 20.58
N PHE A 747 5.39 8.68 21.88
CA PHE A 747 6.40 7.78 22.41
C PHE A 747 5.77 6.65 23.26
N PRO A 748 5.98 5.37 22.93
CA PRO A 748 5.33 4.25 23.62
C PRO A 748 5.75 4.08 25.08
N GLY A 749 4.80 3.66 25.91
CA GLY A 749 5.03 3.28 27.30
C GLY A 749 5.60 1.87 27.47
N PHE A 750 6.79 1.57 26.92
CA PHE A 750 7.39 0.21 26.89
C PHE A 750 7.43 -0.52 28.24
N ARG A 751 7.45 0.21 29.36
CA ARG A 751 7.42 -0.35 30.71
C ARG A 751 6.13 -1.13 31.01
N LEU A 752 5.08 -0.94 30.22
CA LEU A 752 3.85 -1.72 30.30
C LEU A 752 4.09 -3.24 30.13
N LEU A 753 5.15 -3.61 29.40
CA LEU A 753 5.57 -4.99 29.18
C LEU A 753 6.33 -5.59 30.37
N SER A 754 6.55 -4.83 31.44
CA SER A 754 7.21 -5.35 32.63
C SER A 754 6.31 -6.36 33.35
N SER A 755 6.84 -7.56 33.55
CA SER A 755 6.18 -8.63 34.30
C SER A 755 7.18 -9.34 35.23
N GLY A 756 6.69 -9.82 36.38
CA GLY A 756 7.51 -10.57 37.35
C GLY A 756 8.69 -9.80 37.95
N SER A 757 9.75 -10.55 38.32
CA SER A 757 11.00 -9.99 38.85
C SER A 757 11.90 -9.54 37.70
N ILE A 758 12.16 -8.24 37.62
CA ILE A 758 13.01 -7.65 36.57
C ILE A 758 14.47 -8.09 36.78
N THR A 759 14.98 -8.91 35.88
CA THR A 759 16.41 -9.26 35.81
C THR A 759 17.06 -8.56 34.62
N THR A 760 18.29 -8.08 34.78
CA THR A 760 19.02 -7.40 33.69
C THR A 760 19.30 -8.31 32.51
N HIS A 761 19.46 -9.61 32.78
CA HIS A 761 19.51 -10.68 31.78
C HIS A 761 18.32 -11.61 32.04
N PRO A 762 17.32 -11.61 31.16
CA PRO A 762 16.20 -12.53 31.25
C PRO A 762 16.66 -13.99 31.24
N VAL A 763 15.97 -14.83 32.00
CA VAL A 763 16.23 -16.29 32.00
C VAL A 763 15.46 -16.91 30.82
N SER A 764 16.04 -17.93 30.19
CA SER A 764 15.35 -18.72 29.16
C SER A 764 14.02 -19.26 29.69
N GLY A 765 12.97 -19.16 28.88
CA GLY A 765 11.58 -19.46 29.19
C GLY A 765 10.80 -18.34 29.88
N SER A 766 11.44 -17.25 30.33
CA SER A 766 10.73 -16.15 31.00
C SER A 766 9.86 -15.33 30.03
N GLU A 767 8.86 -14.60 30.55
CA GLU A 767 8.01 -13.71 29.74
C GLU A 767 8.78 -12.57 29.08
N THR A 768 9.94 -12.24 29.64
CA THR A 768 10.77 -11.13 29.16
C THR A 768 11.93 -11.57 28.25
N GLU A 769 12.06 -12.86 27.95
CA GLU A 769 13.22 -13.37 27.21
C GLU A 769 13.35 -12.82 25.79
N LYS A 770 12.21 -12.55 25.15
CA LYS A 770 12.15 -12.01 23.79
C LYS A 770 12.47 -10.50 23.76
N TYR A 771 12.41 -9.82 24.91
CA TYR A 771 12.70 -8.39 25.03
C TYR A 771 14.17 -8.14 25.36
N THR A 772 15.08 -8.63 24.51
CA THR A 772 16.52 -8.49 24.72
C THR A 772 17.21 -7.85 23.54
N ASN A 773 18.27 -7.09 23.83
CA ASN A 773 19.21 -6.65 22.82
C ASN A 773 20.26 -7.74 22.52
N ASP A 774 21.08 -7.54 21.49
CA ASP A 774 22.16 -8.48 21.12
C ASP A 774 23.23 -8.72 22.19
N PHE A 775 23.26 -7.95 23.29
CA PHE A 775 24.11 -8.23 24.45
C PHE A 775 23.42 -9.15 25.47
N GLY A 776 22.21 -9.63 25.16
CA GLY A 776 21.36 -10.41 26.06
C GLY A 776 20.79 -9.60 27.22
N SER A 777 20.85 -8.26 27.16
CA SER A 777 20.32 -7.39 28.22
C SER A 777 18.86 -7.06 27.93
N LEU A 778 18.04 -6.98 28.99
CA LEU A 778 16.63 -6.63 28.92
C LEU A 778 16.43 -5.23 28.32
N ASP A 779 15.60 -5.16 27.28
CA ASP A 779 15.16 -3.94 26.61
C ASP A 779 13.73 -4.14 26.06
N TYR A 780 12.74 -3.63 26.78
CA TYR A 780 11.31 -3.72 26.41
C TYR A 780 10.98 -3.04 25.08
N SER A 781 11.85 -2.15 24.59
CA SER A 781 11.67 -1.53 23.28
C SER A 781 12.03 -2.44 22.12
N LYS A 782 12.57 -3.63 22.36
CA LYS A 782 13.08 -4.52 21.31
C LYS A 782 12.40 -5.89 21.35
N ILE A 783 12.26 -6.48 20.16
CA ILE A 783 11.93 -7.88 19.96
C ILE A 783 13.19 -8.54 19.37
N SER A 784 13.82 -9.43 20.13
CA SER A 784 15.01 -10.16 19.69
C SER A 784 14.63 -11.10 18.54
N LEU A 785 15.40 -11.05 17.45
CA LEU A 785 15.28 -11.94 16.31
C LEU A 785 16.45 -12.92 16.24
N THR A 786 17.20 -13.03 17.33
CA THR A 786 18.36 -13.91 17.48
C THR A 786 17.96 -15.15 18.27
N ASN A 787 18.40 -16.33 17.83
CA ASN A 787 18.20 -17.59 18.54
C ASN A 787 16.72 -17.91 18.81
N LEU A 788 15.89 -17.80 17.76
CA LEU A 788 14.47 -18.17 17.78
C LEU A 788 14.29 -19.68 18.00
N ILE A 789 15.26 -20.48 17.55
CA ILE A 789 15.31 -21.93 17.79
C ILE A 789 16.61 -22.25 18.55
N PRO A 790 16.52 -22.92 19.71
CA PRO A 790 17.70 -23.36 20.45
C PRO A 790 18.56 -24.35 19.64
N GLU A 791 19.89 -24.20 19.67
CA GLU A 791 20.83 -25.13 18.99
C GLU A 791 20.74 -26.58 19.50
N GLU A 792 20.22 -26.79 20.71
CA GLU A 792 19.99 -28.12 21.29
C GLU A 792 18.94 -28.96 20.54
N THR A 793 18.10 -28.33 19.69
CA THR A 793 17.14 -29.06 18.85
C THR A 793 17.77 -29.65 17.58
N LEU A 794 19.04 -29.33 17.28
CA LEU A 794 19.76 -29.90 16.15
C LEU A 794 20.05 -31.39 16.39
N TYR A 795 19.79 -32.23 15.39
CA TYR A 795 20.13 -33.64 15.48
C TYR A 795 21.60 -33.88 15.07
N PRO A 796 22.46 -34.42 15.95
CA PRO A 796 23.87 -34.67 15.64
C PRO A 796 24.04 -35.82 14.62
N GLY A 797 24.95 -35.64 13.66
CA GLY A 797 25.33 -36.70 12.69
C GLY A 797 24.52 -36.73 11.40
N LEU A 798 23.54 -35.83 11.24
CA LEU A 798 22.87 -35.54 9.98
C LEU A 798 23.76 -34.63 9.11
N ILE A 799 24.58 -35.20 8.23
CA ILE A 799 25.35 -34.45 7.21
C ILE A 799 24.61 -34.62 5.88
N GLN A 800 24.21 -33.52 5.27
CA GLN A 800 23.70 -33.49 3.89
C GLN A 800 24.86 -33.88 2.95
N VAL A 801 24.88 -35.13 2.50
CA VAL A 801 25.66 -35.51 1.31
C VAL A 801 24.72 -35.31 0.14
N ASP A 802 24.79 -34.11 -0.46
CA ASP A 802 24.15 -33.82 -1.73
C ASP A 802 24.90 -34.59 -2.82
N SER A 803 24.56 -35.88 -3.01
CA SER A 803 24.99 -36.61 -4.19
C SER A 803 24.20 -36.06 -5.37
N LEU A 804 24.82 -35.10 -6.06
CA LEU A 804 24.62 -34.64 -7.43
C LEU A 804 23.36 -35.21 -8.12
N GLY A 805 22.41 -34.31 -8.36
CA GLY A 805 21.41 -34.28 -9.44
C GLY A 805 21.00 -35.59 -10.14
N GLU A 806 19.68 -35.76 -10.27
CA GLU A 806 18.98 -36.86 -10.94
C GLU A 806 18.67 -38.08 -10.06
N GLY A 807 17.76 -37.88 -9.11
CA GLY A 807 17.01 -38.97 -8.49
C GLY A 807 15.54 -38.60 -8.41
N THR A 808 14.67 -39.43 -8.96
CA THR A 808 13.21 -39.26 -8.88
C THR A 808 12.74 -39.23 -7.41
N PRO A 809 11.70 -38.44 -7.06
CA PRO A 809 11.31 -38.18 -5.66
C PRO A 809 10.82 -39.39 -4.84
N GLU A 810 10.69 -40.58 -5.44
CA GLU A 810 9.99 -41.72 -4.83
C GLU A 810 10.85 -42.58 -3.87
N GLU A 811 12.16 -42.32 -3.73
CA GLU A 811 13.05 -43.20 -2.93
C GLU A 811 13.82 -42.52 -1.78
N ALA A 812 13.33 -41.41 -1.22
CA ALA A 812 13.83 -40.91 0.07
C ALA A 812 13.24 -41.68 1.27
N SER A 813 13.18 -43.02 1.19
CA SER A 813 12.68 -43.87 2.29
C SER A 813 13.83 -44.26 3.22
N GLY A 814 14.19 -43.36 4.12
CA GLY A 814 15.22 -43.55 5.14
C GLY A 814 14.80 -42.98 6.49
N THR A 815 15.42 -43.46 7.57
CA THR A 815 15.28 -42.93 8.94
C THR A 815 15.42 -41.41 9.01
N MET A 816 16.16 -40.83 8.06
CA MET A 816 16.33 -39.41 7.83
C MET A 816 15.03 -38.65 7.47
N ALA A 817 14.26 -39.15 6.50
CA ALA A 817 12.99 -38.55 6.10
C ALA A 817 11.94 -38.67 7.22
N ALA A 818 12.02 -39.73 8.03
CA ALA A 818 11.17 -39.90 9.20
C ALA A 818 11.50 -38.91 10.35
N ILE A 819 12.75 -38.46 10.47
CA ILE A 819 13.18 -37.50 11.51
C ILE A 819 12.91 -36.05 11.08
N MET A 820 13.20 -35.70 9.81
CA MET A 820 12.98 -34.35 9.28
C MET A 820 11.52 -34.07 8.91
N GLY A 821 10.78 -35.08 8.44
CA GLY A 821 9.40 -34.94 8.01
C GLY A 821 9.23 -33.93 6.88
N ALA A 822 8.32 -32.96 7.05
CA ALA A 822 8.04 -31.89 6.10
C ALA A 822 9.29 -31.09 5.70
N SER A 823 9.39 -30.75 4.40
CA SER A 823 10.47 -29.93 3.84
C SER A 823 9.91 -28.89 2.87
N PRO A 824 10.69 -27.86 2.48
CA PRO A 824 10.27 -26.91 1.46
C PRO A 824 9.89 -27.59 0.13
N GLU A 825 10.58 -28.67 -0.21
CA GLU A 825 10.31 -29.44 -1.43
C GLU A 825 9.09 -30.36 -1.31
N ASN A 826 8.65 -30.68 -0.09
CA ASN A 826 7.48 -31.53 0.16
C ASN A 826 6.77 -31.12 1.46
N PRO A 827 6.01 -30.01 1.44
CA PRO A 827 5.35 -29.47 2.62
C PRO A 827 4.16 -30.31 3.11
N GLY A 828 3.68 -31.26 2.29
CA GLY A 828 2.50 -32.10 2.59
C GLY A 828 2.77 -33.33 3.46
N ILE A 829 4.04 -33.66 3.75
CA ILE A 829 4.39 -34.76 4.66
C ILE A 829 4.22 -34.31 6.12
N ALA A 830 3.92 -35.25 7.03
CA ALA A 830 3.93 -35.04 8.49
C ALA A 830 5.18 -34.27 8.96
N PRO A 831 5.05 -33.29 9.89
CA PRO A 831 6.20 -32.54 10.35
C PRO A 831 7.10 -33.47 11.15
N GLY A 832 8.41 -33.33 10.96
CA GLY A 832 9.37 -34.14 11.69
C GLY A 832 9.57 -33.67 13.13
N SER A 833 10.43 -34.37 13.85
CA SER A 833 10.87 -33.95 15.17
C SER A 833 11.86 -32.77 15.13
N VAL A 834 12.43 -32.48 13.95
CA VAL A 834 13.36 -31.36 13.72
C VAL A 834 12.90 -30.53 12.53
N LEU A 835 13.24 -29.24 12.54
CA LEU A 835 12.90 -28.30 11.48
C LEU A 835 13.92 -28.39 10.33
N THR A 836 13.44 -28.71 9.12
CA THR A 836 14.28 -29.05 7.96
C THR A 836 15.26 -27.94 7.55
N ILE A 837 14.81 -26.69 7.44
CA ILE A 837 15.69 -25.57 7.04
C ILE A 837 16.70 -25.26 8.15
N PHE A 838 16.26 -25.27 9.41
CA PHE A 838 17.17 -25.08 10.54
C PHE A 838 18.28 -26.15 10.57
N GLN A 839 17.95 -27.42 10.33
CA GLN A 839 18.93 -28.50 10.28
C GLN A 839 19.94 -28.33 9.13
N ARG A 840 19.51 -27.79 7.98
CA ARG A 840 20.37 -27.52 6.81
C ARG A 840 21.27 -26.31 7.00
N THR A 841 20.73 -25.21 7.52
CA THR A 841 21.41 -23.92 7.61
C THR A 841 22.22 -23.73 8.90
N ARG A 842 21.81 -24.40 9.99
CA ARG A 842 22.37 -24.27 11.35
C ARG A 842 22.39 -22.82 11.86
N ASP A 843 21.44 -22.01 11.41
CA ASP A 843 21.27 -20.63 11.86
C ASP A 843 19.88 -20.49 12.48
N GLY A 844 19.83 -20.24 13.79
CA GLY A 844 18.58 -20.05 14.54
C GLY A 844 18.10 -18.60 14.58
N SER A 845 18.75 -17.68 13.86
CA SER A 845 18.30 -16.28 13.75
C SER A 845 17.27 -16.11 12.63
N SER A 846 16.35 -15.14 12.77
CA SER A 846 15.24 -14.92 11.82
C SER A 846 15.69 -14.96 10.36
N ASN A 847 14.95 -15.72 9.54
CA ASN A 847 15.09 -15.74 8.08
C ASN A 847 14.13 -14.75 7.39
N GLU A 848 13.18 -14.18 8.14
CA GLU A 848 12.23 -13.17 7.66
C GLU A 848 12.91 -11.79 7.58
N VAL A 849 13.91 -11.69 6.72
CA VAL A 849 14.73 -10.49 6.51
C VAL A 849 15.05 -10.30 5.02
N VAL A 850 15.19 -9.05 4.59
CA VAL A 850 15.56 -8.71 3.21
C VAL A 850 16.83 -7.85 3.22
N PHE A 851 17.80 -8.19 2.38
CA PHE A 851 19.05 -7.46 2.23
C PHE A 851 19.07 -6.65 0.94
N PHE A 852 19.67 -5.46 1.02
CA PHE A 852 20.06 -4.66 -0.14
C PHE A 852 21.54 -4.33 -0.04
N ASP A 853 22.30 -4.78 -1.03
CA ASP A 853 23.75 -4.60 -1.13
C ASP A 853 24.04 -3.66 -2.31
N ALA A 854 24.41 -2.43 -1.99
CA ALA A 854 24.87 -1.44 -2.95
C ALA A 854 26.40 -1.46 -3.02
N SER A 855 26.95 -1.60 -4.22
CA SER A 855 28.39 -1.44 -4.43
C SER A 855 28.85 0.00 -4.11
N ASN A 856 30.08 0.13 -3.63
CA ASN A 856 30.76 1.42 -3.47
C ASN A 856 30.83 2.28 -4.75
N LEU A 857 30.58 1.72 -5.94
CA LEU A 857 30.40 2.50 -7.17
C LEU A 857 29.19 3.45 -7.12
N PHE A 858 28.21 3.18 -6.25
CA PHE A 858 27.06 4.06 -6.05
C PHE A 858 27.40 5.27 -5.16
N TYR A 859 28.15 5.06 -4.07
CA TYR A 859 28.32 6.04 -3.00
C TYR A 859 29.77 6.47 -2.70
N GLY A 860 30.78 5.88 -3.34
CA GLY A 860 32.19 6.20 -3.06
C GLY A 860 32.69 5.54 -1.78
N ASN A 861 33.10 6.35 -0.79
CA ASN A 861 33.71 5.86 0.45
C ASN A 861 32.67 5.40 1.48
N ALA A 862 31.57 6.13 1.61
CA ALA A 862 30.46 5.81 2.51
C ALA A 862 29.18 6.52 2.04
N ILE A 863 28.03 5.98 2.43
CA ILE A 863 26.74 6.65 2.29
C ILE A 863 26.63 7.73 3.37
N GLN A 864 26.19 8.93 3.01
CA GLN A 864 26.02 10.02 3.97
C GLN A 864 24.83 9.72 4.92
N PRO A 865 25.02 9.80 6.24
CA PRO A 865 23.91 9.64 7.20
C PRO A 865 22.79 10.65 6.97
N ASN A 866 21.53 10.21 7.17
CA ASN A 866 20.28 10.91 6.91
C ASN A 866 19.97 11.16 5.41
N THR A 867 20.63 10.44 4.50
CA THR A 867 20.38 10.57 3.05
C THR A 867 19.90 9.27 2.41
N TYR A 868 19.88 8.17 3.15
CA TYR A 868 19.47 6.88 2.64
C TYR A 868 17.95 6.73 2.77
N GLU A 869 17.31 6.44 1.64
CA GLU A 869 15.89 6.14 1.55
C GLU A 869 15.72 4.91 0.66
N ILE A 870 14.89 3.98 1.11
CA ILE A 870 14.44 2.86 0.28
C ILE A 870 12.93 2.82 0.29
N TYR A 871 12.31 2.54 -0.85
CA TYR A 871 10.88 2.59 -1.04
C TYR A 871 10.39 1.35 -1.78
N ASP A 872 9.35 0.71 -1.22
CA ASP A 872 8.57 -0.36 -1.82
C ASP A 872 7.16 0.17 -2.07
N SER A 873 6.77 0.28 -3.34
CA SER A 873 5.46 0.80 -3.72
C SER A 873 4.35 -0.25 -3.77
N ASP A 874 4.66 -1.54 -3.67
CA ASP A 874 3.67 -2.60 -3.58
C ASP A 874 4.21 -3.75 -2.74
N VAL A 875 3.99 -3.65 -1.43
CA VAL A 875 4.37 -4.71 -0.50
C VAL A 875 3.61 -5.98 -0.88
N THR A 876 4.33 -7.11 -0.97
CA THR A 876 3.76 -8.37 -1.43
C THR A 876 2.47 -8.75 -0.68
N GLY A 877 1.41 -8.99 -1.45
CA GLY A 877 0.08 -9.33 -0.93
C GLY A 877 -0.82 -8.13 -0.65
N SER A 878 -0.38 -6.90 -0.95
CA SER A 878 -1.16 -5.68 -0.70
C SER A 878 -2.03 -5.20 -1.87
N ASP A 879 -1.81 -5.71 -3.09
CA ASP A 879 -2.50 -5.26 -4.31
C ASP A 879 -2.23 -3.78 -4.64
N GLY A 880 -1.00 -3.32 -4.40
CA GLY A 880 -0.60 -1.91 -4.56
C GLY A 880 -1.20 -0.96 -3.52
N LYS A 881 -1.95 -1.45 -2.52
CA LYS A 881 -2.56 -0.59 -1.48
C LYS A 881 -1.57 -0.21 -0.40
N VAL A 882 -0.69 -1.13 0.02
CA VAL A 882 0.30 -0.87 1.07
C VAL A 882 1.64 -0.57 0.41
N ARG A 883 2.08 0.68 0.59
CA ARG A 883 3.41 1.17 0.20
C ARG A 883 4.19 1.51 1.45
N ILE A 884 5.49 1.23 1.45
CA ILE A 884 6.37 1.47 2.59
C ILE A 884 7.65 2.15 2.14
N ARG A 885 7.91 3.32 2.71
CA ARG A 885 9.18 4.05 2.62
C ARG A 885 9.94 3.89 3.93
N MET A 886 11.21 3.51 3.83
CA MET A 886 12.15 3.49 4.94
C MET A 886 13.20 4.58 4.77
N ARG A 887 13.55 5.24 5.87
CA ARG A 887 14.63 6.23 5.94
C ARG A 887 15.60 5.91 7.06
N ASP A 888 16.83 6.34 6.91
CA ASP A 888 17.83 6.17 7.95
C ASP A 888 17.76 7.25 9.04
N ASN A 889 18.06 6.86 10.28
CA ASN A 889 18.06 7.74 11.45
C ASN A 889 19.42 8.39 11.74
N GLY A 890 20.42 8.15 10.90
CA GLY A 890 21.79 8.65 11.06
C GLY A 890 22.66 7.86 12.05
N ILE A 891 22.12 6.85 12.73
CA ILE A 891 22.83 6.00 13.71
C ILE A 891 22.69 4.50 13.38
N GLY A 892 22.56 4.19 12.09
CA GLY A 892 22.51 2.84 11.51
C GLY A 892 21.17 2.13 11.60
N GLY A 893 20.10 2.81 12.05
CA GLY A 893 18.74 2.28 12.08
C GLY A 893 17.89 2.77 10.91
N LEU A 894 16.94 1.95 10.47
CA LEU A 894 15.96 2.30 9.43
C LEU A 894 14.55 2.32 10.04
N TYR A 895 13.80 3.39 9.80
CA TYR A 895 12.42 3.56 10.28
C TYR A 895 11.47 3.86 9.13
N ARG A 896 10.20 3.49 9.32
CA ARG A 896 9.13 3.77 8.34
C ARG A 896 8.79 5.26 8.31
N ALA A 897 8.59 5.80 7.12
CA ALA A 897 8.51 7.24 6.85
C ALA A 897 7.40 7.58 5.83
N ASP A 898 6.24 6.92 5.97
CA ASP A 898 5.10 7.07 5.05
C ASP A 898 4.18 8.24 5.42
N ALA A 899 4.11 8.60 6.71
CA ALA A 899 3.31 9.71 7.19
C ALA A 899 3.86 11.07 6.71
N LYS A 900 2.99 12.07 6.62
CA LYS A 900 3.36 13.47 6.36
C LYS A 900 3.66 14.24 7.65
N THR A 901 3.21 13.73 8.79
CA THR A 901 3.60 14.20 10.14
C THR A 901 5.04 13.79 10.47
N PRO A 902 5.64 14.34 11.54
CA PRO A 902 6.96 13.89 12.00
C PRO A 902 7.04 12.38 12.18
N HIS A 903 8.13 11.77 11.73
CA HIS A 903 8.32 10.31 11.72
C HIS A 903 8.89 9.75 13.02
N ALA A 904 8.49 8.53 13.37
CA ALA A 904 9.01 7.78 14.51
C ALA A 904 10.45 7.28 14.29
N LYS A 905 11.45 8.16 14.42
CA LYS A 905 12.87 7.77 14.29
C LYS A 905 13.35 6.73 15.31
N TRP A 906 12.57 6.53 16.38
CA TRP A 906 12.80 5.52 17.40
C TRP A 906 12.30 4.13 16.98
N ALA A 907 11.42 4.03 15.98
CA ALA A 907 10.83 2.78 15.51
C ALA A 907 11.75 2.08 14.48
N ASP A 908 12.84 1.51 14.97
CA ASP A 908 13.79 0.74 14.17
C ASP A 908 13.15 -0.55 13.62
N ALA A 909 13.07 -0.66 12.30
CA ALA A 909 12.55 -1.81 11.55
C ALA A 909 13.61 -2.47 10.65
N GLY A 910 14.77 -1.81 10.49
CA GLY A 910 15.88 -2.27 9.64
C GLY A 910 17.20 -1.66 10.06
N SER A 911 18.28 -1.91 9.33
CA SER A 911 19.59 -1.34 9.64
C SER A 911 20.38 -1.04 8.39
N ILE A 912 21.29 -0.08 8.48
CA ILE A 912 22.22 0.26 7.40
C ILE A 912 23.64 0.40 7.94
N ILE A 913 24.60 -0.13 7.18
CA ILE A 913 26.03 0.05 7.40
C ILE A 913 26.55 0.94 6.28
N TYR A 914 26.75 2.22 6.60
CA TYR A 914 27.02 3.27 5.62
C TYR A 914 28.30 3.04 4.80
N GLU A 915 29.33 2.49 5.43
CA GLU A 915 30.65 2.21 4.84
C GLU A 915 30.64 0.97 3.93
N GLU A 916 29.72 0.04 4.17
CA GLU A 916 29.62 -1.21 3.40
C GLU A 916 28.55 -1.13 2.31
N GLY A 917 27.62 -0.16 2.38
CA GLY A 917 26.50 -0.08 1.46
C GLY A 917 25.46 -1.17 1.65
N ILE A 918 25.50 -1.85 2.79
CA ILE A 918 24.60 -2.96 3.14
C ILE A 918 23.48 -2.40 4.01
N SER A 919 22.24 -2.62 3.56
CA SER A 919 21.05 -2.37 4.37
C SER A 919 20.23 -3.64 4.50
N VAL A 920 19.50 -3.76 5.61
CA VAL A 920 18.73 -4.96 5.96
C VAL A 920 17.39 -4.53 6.55
N ILE A 921 16.29 -4.99 5.97
CA ILE A 921 14.97 -4.90 6.58
C ILE A 921 14.79 -6.14 7.44
N LYS A 922 14.65 -5.93 8.76
CA LYS A 922 14.67 -7.01 9.76
C LYS A 922 13.27 -7.36 10.26
N SER A 923 12.32 -6.45 10.10
CA SER A 923 11.02 -6.53 10.75
C SER A 923 10.14 -7.60 10.07
N PRO A 924 9.67 -8.62 10.81
CA PRO A 924 8.84 -9.68 10.24
C PRO A 924 7.41 -9.22 9.91
N VAL A 925 7.01 -8.01 10.33
CA VAL A 925 5.72 -7.41 9.97
C VAL A 925 5.74 -6.74 8.59
N ILE A 926 6.81 -6.92 7.81
CA ILE A 926 6.97 -6.41 6.45
C ILE A 926 7.40 -7.56 5.53
N PRO A 927 6.45 -8.36 5.01
CA PRO A 927 6.78 -9.53 4.21
C PRO A 927 7.40 -9.11 2.88
N TYR A 928 8.49 -9.77 2.49
CA TYR A 928 9.10 -9.69 1.16
C TYR A 928 9.36 -8.27 0.63
N TYR A 929 9.75 -7.35 1.50
CA TYR A 929 9.99 -5.95 1.14
C TYR A 929 10.80 -5.78 -0.17
N GLY A 930 10.25 -5.09 -1.15
CA GLY A 930 10.87 -4.80 -2.44
C GLY A 930 10.88 -5.96 -3.44
N LYS A 931 10.09 -7.02 -3.24
CA LYS A 931 10.05 -8.20 -4.12
C LYS A 931 9.51 -7.87 -5.51
N GLU A 932 8.41 -7.10 -5.57
CA GLU A 932 7.80 -6.71 -6.84
C GLU A 932 8.55 -5.54 -7.46
N GLN A 933 8.84 -4.51 -6.66
CA GLN A 933 9.59 -3.33 -7.07
C GLN A 933 10.21 -2.64 -5.86
N PHE A 934 11.36 -2.00 -6.06
CA PHE A 934 11.97 -1.16 -5.04
C PHE A 934 12.78 -0.02 -5.65
N GLU A 935 12.88 1.06 -4.89
CA GLU A 935 13.68 2.23 -5.21
C GLU A 935 14.65 2.53 -4.07
N VAL A 936 15.92 2.79 -4.37
CA VAL A 936 16.94 3.22 -3.41
C VAL A 936 17.47 4.60 -3.80
N LYS A 937 17.42 5.54 -2.86
CA LYS A 937 18.03 6.88 -2.96
C LYS A 937 19.11 7.02 -1.90
N MET A 938 20.27 7.53 -2.31
CA MET A 938 21.39 7.77 -1.40
C MET A 938 22.29 8.90 -1.90
N ALA A 939 22.93 9.61 -0.97
CA ALA A 939 24.06 10.48 -1.27
C ALA A 939 25.35 9.82 -0.80
N GLY A 940 26.33 9.72 -1.68
CA GLY A 940 27.65 9.19 -1.36
C GLY A 940 28.60 10.23 -0.81
N ASP A 941 29.77 9.78 -0.39
CA ASP A 941 30.92 10.62 -0.05
C ASP A 941 32.13 10.15 -0.85
N GLN A 942 32.50 10.90 -1.90
CA GLN A 942 33.54 10.50 -2.85
C GLN A 942 34.63 11.56 -2.95
N ASN A 943 35.88 11.15 -2.71
CA ASN A 943 37.04 11.97 -2.98
C ASN A 943 37.43 11.87 -4.45
N ILE A 944 37.36 12.98 -5.17
CA ILE A 944 37.84 13.11 -6.54
C ILE A 944 39.21 13.79 -6.49
N HIS A 945 40.21 13.15 -7.08
CA HIS A 945 41.53 13.73 -7.25
C HIS A 945 41.58 14.47 -8.58
N ILE A 946 41.81 15.78 -8.50
CA ILE A 946 41.87 16.67 -9.66
C ILE A 946 43.30 17.17 -9.78
N MET A 947 43.82 17.14 -11.00
CA MET A 947 45.05 17.85 -11.33
C MET A 947 44.69 19.16 -12.02
N GLU A 948 45.12 20.27 -11.44
CA GLU A 948 45.04 21.59 -12.02
C GLU A 948 46.37 21.89 -12.72
N ILE A 949 46.31 22.11 -14.03
CA ILE A 949 47.44 22.53 -14.85
C ILE A 949 47.34 24.05 -15.03
N HIS A 950 48.29 24.77 -14.46
CA HIS A 950 48.45 26.21 -14.61
C HIS A 950 49.30 26.49 -15.85
N VAL A 951 48.66 26.90 -16.95
CA VAL A 951 49.35 27.29 -18.18
C VAL A 951 49.51 28.81 -18.20
N PRO A 952 50.68 29.37 -17.83
CA PRO A 952 50.90 30.80 -17.89
C PRO A 952 51.04 31.28 -19.34
N CYS A 953 50.54 32.48 -19.59
CA CYS A 953 50.61 33.21 -20.85
C CYS A 953 50.98 34.65 -20.50
N ASP A 954 52.27 34.85 -20.21
CA ASP A 954 52.79 36.14 -19.73
C ASP A 954 52.71 37.24 -20.79
N ALA A 955 52.75 38.49 -20.33
CA ALA A 955 52.86 39.66 -21.22
C ALA A 955 54.09 39.53 -22.12
N GLY A 956 53.92 39.84 -23.42
CA GLY A 956 54.97 39.67 -24.42
C GLY A 956 55.10 38.26 -25.03
N THR A 957 54.41 37.24 -24.52
CA THR A 957 54.48 35.86 -25.04
C THR A 957 53.24 35.46 -25.86
N ILE A 958 53.37 34.49 -26.77
CA ILE A 958 52.26 33.87 -27.53
C ILE A 958 51.47 34.88 -28.40
N ASN A 959 52.07 36.01 -28.82
CA ASN A 959 51.40 37.06 -29.59
C ASN A 959 51.43 36.85 -31.13
N SER A 960 51.73 35.64 -31.62
CA SER A 960 51.73 35.32 -33.06
C SER A 960 51.40 33.84 -33.31
N SER A 961 50.96 33.49 -34.52
CA SER A 961 50.63 32.11 -34.88
C SER A 961 51.17 31.70 -36.24
N SER A 962 51.81 30.52 -36.28
CA SER A 962 52.27 29.81 -37.48
C SER A 962 51.17 29.01 -38.20
N ASN A 963 49.89 29.16 -37.82
CA ASN A 963 48.78 28.53 -38.54
C ASN A 963 48.61 29.22 -39.90
N PRO A 964 48.60 28.51 -41.05
CA PRO A 964 48.39 29.10 -42.37
C PRO A 964 47.08 29.89 -42.52
N GLN A 965 46.07 29.58 -41.69
CA GLN A 965 44.79 30.29 -41.62
C GLN A 965 44.77 31.43 -40.59
N PHE A 966 45.91 31.75 -39.97
CA PHE A 966 46.00 32.88 -39.04
C PHE A 966 46.00 34.20 -39.81
N GLU A 967 44.95 34.99 -39.61
CA GLU A 967 44.88 36.37 -40.10
C GLU A 967 45.27 37.35 -38.99
N LYS A 968 46.17 38.29 -39.30
CA LYS A 968 46.49 39.39 -38.39
C LYS A 968 45.33 40.39 -38.41
N LEU A 969 44.66 40.53 -37.26
CA LEU A 969 43.52 41.44 -37.09
C LEU A 969 43.90 42.64 -36.21
N TYR A 970 43.37 43.81 -36.54
CA TYR A 970 43.60 45.07 -35.83
C TYR A 970 42.34 45.46 -35.05
N ALA A 971 42.51 45.94 -33.81
CA ALA A 971 41.40 46.17 -32.88
C ALA A 971 40.49 47.35 -33.28
N SER A 972 41.03 48.35 -33.99
CA SER A 972 40.25 49.44 -34.57
C SER A 972 41.06 50.24 -35.61
N ASN A 973 40.38 51.12 -36.36
CA ASN A 973 41.01 52.06 -37.30
C ASN A 973 41.34 53.42 -36.65
N PHE A 974 41.26 53.55 -35.32
CA PHE A 974 41.43 54.83 -34.63
C PHE A 974 42.92 55.15 -34.37
N ALA A 975 43.34 56.35 -34.75
CA ALA A 975 44.74 56.83 -34.67
C ALA A 975 45.28 57.02 -33.24
N SER A 976 44.46 56.82 -32.20
CA SER A 976 44.82 56.97 -30.78
C SER A 976 45.12 55.65 -30.06
N GLU A 977 44.97 54.50 -30.72
CA GLU A 977 45.25 53.19 -30.13
C GLU A 977 46.68 52.73 -30.47
N ASN A 978 47.57 52.69 -29.46
CA ASN A 978 49.00 52.42 -29.62
C ASN A 978 49.38 50.92 -29.51
N GLU A 979 48.43 50.02 -29.18
CA GLU A 979 48.64 48.56 -29.17
C GLU A 979 48.11 47.99 -30.49
N SER A 980 49.02 47.61 -31.40
CA SER A 980 48.71 47.41 -32.81
C SER A 980 48.33 45.99 -33.22
N GLU A 981 48.46 44.96 -32.38
CA GLU A 981 48.19 43.57 -32.79
C GLU A 981 47.65 42.73 -31.61
N PHE A 982 46.66 41.87 -31.85
CA PHE A 982 46.15 40.90 -30.86
C PHE A 982 45.93 39.52 -31.47
N VAL A 983 45.88 38.48 -30.65
CA VAL A 983 45.60 37.09 -31.06
C VAL A 983 44.39 36.51 -30.35
N TYR A 984 43.71 35.58 -31.00
CA TYR A 984 42.67 34.75 -30.37
C TYR A 984 43.26 33.43 -29.92
N ILE A 985 43.06 33.11 -28.64
CA ILE A 985 43.31 31.78 -28.10
C ILE A 985 41.97 31.05 -28.08
N THR A 986 41.82 30.03 -28.91
CA THR A 986 40.59 29.24 -29.06
C THR A 986 40.63 27.92 -28.29
N GLY A 987 41.82 27.42 -27.98
CA GLY A 987 42.01 26.18 -27.25
C GLY A 987 43.49 25.91 -26.94
N LEU A 988 43.71 24.87 -26.14
CA LEU A 988 45.01 24.42 -25.65
C LEU A 988 45.16 22.94 -26.04
N ASN A 989 46.30 22.56 -26.60
CA ASN A 989 46.64 21.16 -26.85
C ASN A 989 47.80 20.79 -25.94
N PHE A 990 47.64 19.73 -25.15
CA PHE A 990 48.68 19.18 -24.31
C PHE A 990 49.38 18.05 -25.06
N HIS A 991 50.70 18.04 -25.03
CA HIS A 991 51.54 17.11 -25.78
C HIS A 991 52.40 16.26 -24.84
N ASP A 992 52.66 15.00 -25.21
CA ASP A 992 53.66 14.16 -24.56
C ASP A 992 55.10 14.53 -25.02
N GLU A 993 56.10 13.79 -24.51
CA GLU A 993 57.51 13.94 -24.89
C GLU A 993 57.79 13.69 -26.39
N ASN A 994 56.89 12.98 -27.09
CA ASN A 994 56.97 12.69 -28.52
C ASN A 994 56.10 13.64 -29.37
N LEU A 995 55.56 14.72 -28.78
CA LEU A 995 54.65 15.69 -29.39
C LEU A 995 53.29 15.10 -29.83
N ASN A 996 52.90 13.92 -29.35
CA ASN A 996 51.54 13.42 -29.53
C ASN A 996 50.57 14.22 -28.68
N VAL A 997 49.40 14.55 -29.22
CA VAL A 997 48.37 15.26 -28.45
C VAL A 997 47.73 14.28 -27.47
N VAL A 998 47.95 14.50 -26.18
CA VAL A 998 47.41 13.66 -25.09
C VAL A 998 46.13 14.24 -24.49
N ALA A 999 45.94 15.56 -24.55
CA ALA A 999 44.69 16.20 -24.16
C ALA A 999 44.42 17.46 -25.00
N ARG A 1000 43.15 17.81 -25.16
CA ARG A 1000 42.70 19.03 -25.84
C ARG A 1000 41.68 19.76 -24.98
N THR A 1001 41.81 21.07 -24.89
CA THR A 1001 40.86 21.93 -24.18
C THR A 1001 40.40 23.01 -25.15
N ASN A 1002 39.11 23.01 -25.49
CA ASN A 1002 38.51 24.07 -26.28
C ASN A 1002 37.88 25.11 -25.36
N LEU A 1003 38.13 26.39 -25.64
CA LEU A 1003 37.53 27.48 -24.88
C LEU A 1003 36.13 27.75 -25.45
N ALA A 1004 35.14 27.86 -24.57
CA ALA A 1004 33.75 28.16 -24.95
C ALA A 1004 33.62 29.50 -25.69
N ARG A 1005 34.56 30.42 -25.43
CA ARG A 1005 34.72 31.68 -26.17
C ARG A 1005 36.22 31.92 -26.40
N PRO A 1006 36.63 32.35 -27.62
CA PRO A 1006 38.01 32.74 -27.87
C PRO A 1006 38.44 33.89 -26.96
N ILE A 1007 39.61 33.78 -26.34
CA ILE A 1007 40.17 34.84 -25.49
C ILE A 1007 41.05 35.74 -26.35
N ILE A 1008 40.85 37.06 -26.25
CA ILE A 1008 41.69 38.08 -26.90
C ILE A 1008 42.93 38.30 -26.04
N LYS A 1009 44.12 38.19 -26.64
CA LYS A 1009 45.41 38.45 -26.00
C LYS A 1009 46.14 39.56 -26.75
N ARG A 1010 46.36 40.70 -26.09
CA ARG A 1010 47.24 41.79 -26.56
C ARG A 1010 48.66 41.60 -26.03
N ASN A 1011 49.60 42.40 -26.53
CA ASN A 1011 51.01 42.28 -26.15
C ASN A 1011 51.22 42.58 -24.65
N SER A 1012 50.51 43.57 -24.12
CA SER A 1012 50.53 43.95 -22.70
C SER A 1012 49.83 42.99 -21.75
N ASP A 1013 48.92 42.16 -22.25
CA ASP A 1013 48.04 41.35 -21.41
C ASP A 1013 48.78 40.10 -20.89
N GLY A 1014 48.43 39.63 -19.69
CA GLY A 1014 48.92 38.36 -19.14
C GLY A 1014 47.76 37.51 -18.65
N TYR A 1015 47.74 36.23 -18.97
CA TYR A 1015 46.71 35.28 -18.52
C TYR A 1015 47.35 34.04 -17.90
N VAL A 1016 46.59 33.35 -17.05
CA VAL A 1016 46.90 32.00 -16.62
C VAL A 1016 45.68 31.14 -16.91
N PHE A 1017 45.83 30.16 -17.80
CA PHE A 1017 44.77 29.19 -18.06
C PHE A 1017 44.88 28.06 -17.03
N ARG A 1018 43.85 27.93 -16.21
CA ARG A 1018 43.74 26.87 -15.20
C ARG A 1018 42.91 25.75 -15.78
N VAL A 1019 43.57 24.67 -16.20
CA VAL A 1019 42.90 23.51 -16.78
C VAL A 1019 42.79 22.44 -15.70
N LYS A 1020 41.55 22.10 -15.33
CA LYS A 1020 41.28 21.04 -14.36
C LYS A 1020 41.02 19.74 -15.10
N VAL A 1021 41.75 18.70 -14.73
CA VAL A 1021 41.65 17.35 -15.29
C VAL A 1021 41.25 16.42 -14.14
N ASP A 1022 40.12 15.72 -14.30
CA ASP A 1022 39.78 14.58 -13.46
C ASP A 1022 40.38 13.30 -14.05
N PHE A 1023 40.60 12.29 -13.21
CA PHE A 1023 41.18 11.01 -13.60
C PHE A 1023 40.22 9.86 -13.38
#